data_AF-A0A7T8H2M0-F1
#
_entry.id   AF-A0A7T8H2M0-F1
#
_cell.length_a   1.000
_cell.length_b   1.000
_cell.length_c   1.000
_cell.angle_alpha   90.00
_cell.angle_beta   90.00
_cell.angle_gamma   90.00
#
_symmetry.space_group_name_H-M   'P 1'
#
loop_
_entity.id
_entity.type
_entity.pdbx_description
1 polymer ?
#
loop_
_entity_poly.entity_id
_entity_poly.type
_entity_poly.pdbx_seq_one_letter_code
_entity_poly.pdbx_strand_id
1 'polypeptide(L)'
;MSGLPAVPSYTTFEDMTPQRPDWLAHIRLLKEDGRGPPMEAPISVEEIGGQILAIPMSEMAKYFNKILIEEDPQLTGDYRPITVLPHLTRVLHRVLANRIKTARISNRQKGFREVNGCSENNMILRNLIGTATSGQRYFPLAFAFIDLAKAFDSVSHTSLLRAARRVGVPPLIINYLEYLYNNARTRIGDQEATFKSGILQGDPLSGYLFNFVLDWVLDVAYNTTPVAKRNPVRVGATHVEALLFADDAVLVSRNVEGLQKLVDAFLTQCEKAGLKANPQKCAFTAIQTVGKAHFIDACEELSVMGEKLTPMNVSDTYKYLGVVFNPKGMVSTPILETIQEGLGRLNGIGLTVYQKYIALREHLIPRLIYSLTYGKVSQSQIRQADQVVRLAVKDWMKLARDTPREFYYAPTPSGGLALMELEVRRKLIQNKRISALRESRDPIVQAIIAQDPLYVRPQKATVGGLLCKDKDTADTLYAKALWAKTDTCGLASTAQGHRNFMFMRERGQKLTDATFCAAVQMMAGAPLTKAKRARFTQLPNGNKCESCADRVKNLQHILQVCPRVRGARIKRHDQVQALLEKSLKAKQRTYHRDNVIPMGGTVRKPDLVIIDKDKISVVDPTIVSDTLSLQESENSKAATYNTTEFKKALLRYFECEESHTIEQIEVVPIVINWRGIMSERTYRALVGTVGMTPQYVKYVQLKVLTASHMIYREERDRPDRDV
;
A
#
# COMPACT_ATOMS: atom_id res chain seq x y z
N MET A 1 -27.51 -22.45 71.15
CA MET A 1 -27.65 -20.98 71.34
C MET A 1 -26.38 -20.50 72.00
N SER A 2 -25.60 -19.51 71.56
CA SER A 2 -25.70 -18.52 70.47
C SER A 2 -24.35 -17.77 70.43
N GLY A 3 -23.80 -17.47 69.25
CA GLY A 3 -22.66 -16.57 69.10
C GLY A 3 -21.86 -16.76 67.81
N LEU A 4 -22.30 -16.10 66.74
CA LEU A 4 -21.65 -16.05 65.41
C LEU A 4 -20.24 -15.43 65.47
N PRO A 5 -19.26 -15.88 64.66
CA PRO A 5 -18.06 -15.11 64.35
C PRO A 5 -18.32 -14.09 63.22
N ALA A 6 -17.73 -12.91 63.39
CA ALA A 6 -17.91 -11.74 62.53
C ALA A 6 -17.49 -11.96 61.07
N VAL A 7 -18.32 -11.41 60.17
CA VAL A 7 -18.09 -11.29 58.73
C VAL A 7 -16.91 -10.33 58.49
N PRO A 8 -15.88 -10.68 57.68
CA PRO A 8 -14.91 -9.70 57.22
C PRO A 8 -15.60 -8.75 56.26
N SER A 9 -15.53 -7.45 56.55
CA SER A 9 -16.07 -6.38 55.74
C SER A 9 -15.58 -6.47 54.30
N TYR A 10 -16.52 -6.55 53.35
CA TYR A 10 -16.25 -6.29 51.95
C TYR A 10 -15.84 -4.83 51.80
N THR A 11 -14.65 -4.61 51.25
CA THR A 11 -14.17 -3.29 50.84
C THR A 11 -15.15 -2.70 49.82
N THR A 12 -15.78 -1.60 50.20
CA THR A 12 -16.63 -0.80 49.32
C THR A 12 -15.79 -0.13 48.22
N PHE A 13 -16.47 0.19 47.12
CA PHE A 13 -15.94 0.61 45.83
C PHE A 13 -15.17 1.95 45.83
N GLU A 14 -14.87 2.54 46.98
CA GLU A 14 -14.37 3.92 47.12
C GLU A 14 -12.84 4.03 47.31
N ASP A 15 -12.13 2.95 47.66
CA ASP A 15 -10.70 3.04 48.03
C ASP A 15 -9.69 2.60 46.95
N MET A 16 -10.13 2.42 45.70
CA MET A 16 -9.20 2.23 44.58
C MET A 16 -9.16 3.48 43.72
N THR A 17 -8.47 4.53 44.16
CA THR A 17 -8.11 5.67 43.29
C THR A 17 -7.09 5.20 42.23
N PRO A 18 -7.46 5.13 40.93
CA PRO A 18 -6.45 5.10 39.88
C PRO A 18 -5.84 6.49 39.83
N GLN A 19 -4.50 6.60 39.78
CA GLN A 19 -3.83 7.86 39.50
C GLN A 19 -4.48 8.52 38.28
N ARG A 20 -5.24 9.59 38.52
CA ARG A 20 -5.98 10.34 37.50
C ARG A 20 -4.97 10.86 36.48
N PRO A 21 -5.13 10.58 35.18
CA PRO A 21 -4.41 11.32 34.16
C PRO A 21 -4.71 12.82 34.34
N ASP A 22 -3.70 13.67 34.18
CA ASP A 22 -3.87 15.13 34.24
C ASP A 22 -4.57 15.62 32.96
N TRP A 23 -5.89 15.42 32.91
CA TRP A 23 -6.75 15.93 31.85
C TRP A 23 -6.86 17.46 31.86
N LEU A 24 -6.57 18.08 33.01
CA LEU A 24 -6.67 19.53 33.23
C LEU A 24 -5.58 20.29 32.46
N ALA A 25 -4.38 19.73 32.29
CA ALA A 25 -3.32 20.33 31.49
C ALA A 25 -3.69 20.47 30.00
N HIS A 26 -4.55 19.60 29.44
CA HIS A 26 -5.02 19.69 28.05
C HIS A 26 -6.29 20.54 27.87
N ILE A 27 -6.91 21.00 28.97
CA ILE A 27 -8.14 21.81 28.97
C ILE A 27 -7.83 23.32 29.20
N ARG A 28 -6.56 23.71 29.36
CA ARG A 28 -6.13 25.11 29.53
C ARG A 28 -6.17 25.97 28.25
N LEU A 29 -7.25 25.85 27.48
CA LEU A 29 -7.63 26.86 26.47
C LEU A 29 -9.08 27.32 26.58
N LEU A 30 -9.85 26.86 27.57
CA LEU A 30 -11.19 27.39 27.83
C LEU A 30 -11.47 27.36 29.33
N LYS A 31 -11.18 28.48 30.00
CA LYS A 31 -11.92 29.08 31.13
C LYS A 31 -11.05 30.11 31.85
N GLU A 32 -11.38 31.37 31.66
CA GLU A 32 -11.50 32.27 32.81
C GLU A 32 -13.00 32.34 33.12
N ASP A 33 -13.32 32.30 34.42
CA ASP A 33 -14.64 32.50 35.04
C ASP A 33 -15.47 31.23 35.34
N GLY A 34 -15.31 30.78 36.58
CA GLY A 34 -15.88 29.57 37.18
C GLY A 34 -17.38 29.61 37.47
N ARG A 35 -18.23 29.69 36.44
CA ARG A 35 -19.65 29.29 36.54
C ARG A 35 -20.01 28.45 35.32
N GLY A 36 -20.31 27.16 35.53
CA GLY A 36 -20.82 26.32 34.45
C GLY A 36 -22.25 26.74 34.10
N PRO A 37 -22.63 26.84 32.80
CA PRO A 37 -24.01 27.13 32.44
C PRO A 37 -24.90 25.90 32.71
N PRO A 38 -26.20 26.09 32.97
CA PRO A 38 -27.17 25.01 33.03
C PRO A 38 -27.26 24.28 31.68
N MET A 39 -27.79 23.06 31.70
CA MET A 39 -27.74 22.02 30.66
C MET A 39 -28.43 22.37 29.31
N GLU A 40 -28.69 23.64 28.99
CA GLU A 40 -29.46 24.07 27.80
C GLU A 40 -28.78 25.14 26.92
N ALA A 41 -27.59 25.64 27.24
CA ALA A 41 -26.96 26.70 26.43
C ALA A 41 -26.01 26.15 25.32
N PRO A 42 -26.18 26.55 24.05
CA PRO A 42 -25.22 26.23 22.98
C PRO A 42 -23.88 26.94 23.22
N ILE A 43 -22.77 26.23 23.01
CA ILE A 43 -21.41 26.79 23.11
C ILE A 43 -21.19 27.74 21.92
N SER A 44 -21.01 29.03 22.17
CA SER A 44 -20.72 30.04 21.15
C SER A 44 -19.23 30.15 20.85
N VAL A 45 -18.87 30.13 19.57
CA VAL A 45 -17.54 30.49 19.06
C VAL A 45 -17.75 31.57 17.99
N GLU A 46 -17.34 32.80 18.28
CA GLU A 46 -17.26 33.95 17.36
C GLU A 46 -16.16 33.69 16.31
N GLU A 47 -16.19 34.10 15.04
CA GLU A 47 -17.13 34.79 14.16
C GLU A 47 -16.59 34.55 12.73
N ILE A 48 -17.37 33.93 11.83
CA ILE A 48 -17.27 34.21 10.37
C ILE A 48 -18.69 34.14 9.81
N GLY A 49 -19.26 35.30 9.49
CA GLY A 49 -20.36 35.41 8.52
C GLY A 49 -21.75 34.93 8.97
N GLY A 50 -22.34 35.60 9.96
CA GLY A 50 -23.74 36.03 9.90
C GLY A 50 -24.89 35.01 9.93
N GLN A 51 -24.66 33.69 10.00
CA GLN A 51 -25.69 32.71 10.37
C GLN A 51 -25.09 31.59 11.23
N ILE A 52 -25.11 31.79 12.56
CA ILE A 52 -24.85 30.73 13.52
C ILE A 52 -26.09 29.83 13.55
N LEU A 53 -26.05 28.74 12.78
CA LEU A 53 -26.90 27.58 13.04
C LEU A 53 -26.43 26.96 14.36
N ALA A 54 -26.93 27.48 15.48
CA ALA A 54 -26.89 26.79 16.76
C ALA A 54 -27.80 25.58 16.65
N ILE A 55 -27.31 24.51 16.00
CA ILE A 55 -28.04 23.25 15.97
C ILE A 55 -27.91 22.68 17.38
N PRO A 56 -29.01 22.53 18.12
CA PRO A 56 -28.97 21.87 19.41
C PRO A 56 -28.24 20.53 19.29
N MET A 57 -27.36 20.22 20.24
CA MET A 57 -26.71 18.90 20.30
C MET A 57 -27.74 17.76 20.26
N SER A 58 -28.97 18.04 20.71
CA SER A 58 -30.14 17.17 20.63
C SER A 58 -30.65 16.89 19.21
N GLU A 59 -30.53 17.86 18.30
CA GLU A 59 -30.95 17.77 16.88
C GLU A 59 -29.91 17.03 16.03
N MET A 60 -28.60 17.21 16.29
CA MET A 60 -27.52 16.53 15.56
C MET A 60 -27.46 15.00 15.80
N ALA A 61 -28.05 14.53 16.90
CA ALA A 61 -27.92 13.15 17.38
C ALA A 61 -29.16 12.27 17.12
N LYS A 62 -30.15 12.76 16.36
CA LYS A 62 -31.48 12.13 16.30
C LYS A 62 -31.63 11.12 15.16
N TYR A 63 -31.15 11.42 13.95
CA TYR A 63 -31.38 10.58 12.77
C TYR A 63 -30.09 10.09 12.13
N PHE A 64 -29.95 8.77 12.01
CA PHE A 64 -28.83 8.11 11.36
C PHE A 64 -29.30 7.20 10.22
N ASN A 65 -28.61 7.22 9.08
CA ASN A 65 -28.94 6.30 7.99
C ASN A 65 -28.23 4.96 8.22
N LYS A 66 -28.91 3.83 7.98
CA LYS A 66 -28.27 2.51 7.95
C LYS A 66 -28.06 2.04 6.53
N ILE A 67 -26.86 1.55 6.24
CA ILE A 67 -26.51 0.86 5.01
C ILE A 67 -26.21 -0.59 5.35
N LEU A 68 -26.72 -1.54 4.56
CA LEU A 68 -26.43 -2.96 4.70
C LEU A 68 -25.35 -3.34 3.69
N ILE A 69 -24.29 -4.00 4.13
CA ILE A 69 -23.20 -4.49 3.27
C ILE A 69 -23.03 -6.00 3.41
N GLU A 70 -22.90 -6.70 2.28
CA GLU A 70 -22.45 -8.10 2.16
C GLU A 70 -22.10 -8.38 0.68
N GLU A 71 -21.13 -9.26 0.40
CA GLU A 71 -20.69 -9.60 -0.97
C GLU A 71 -21.60 -10.64 -1.64
N ASP A 72 -22.20 -11.57 -0.89
CA ASP A 72 -23.14 -12.59 -1.40
C ASP A 72 -24.16 -13.05 -0.31
N PRO A 73 -25.14 -12.20 0.05
CA PRO A 73 -26.07 -12.49 1.14
C PRO A 73 -27.10 -13.55 0.73
N GLN A 74 -27.20 -14.64 1.49
CA GLN A 74 -28.21 -15.68 1.30
C GLN A 74 -29.35 -15.53 2.33
N LEU A 75 -29.02 -15.00 3.51
CA LEU A 75 -29.92 -14.77 4.62
C LEU A 75 -29.81 -13.33 5.13
N THR A 76 -30.85 -12.84 5.79
CA THR A 76 -30.84 -11.50 6.42
C THR A 76 -29.75 -11.36 7.48
N GLY A 77 -29.30 -12.46 8.10
CA GLY A 77 -28.21 -12.50 9.06
C GLY A 77 -26.83 -12.24 8.47
N ASP A 78 -26.69 -12.33 7.14
CA ASP A 78 -25.42 -12.16 6.43
C ASP A 78 -25.11 -10.68 6.21
N TYR A 79 -26.13 -9.82 6.20
CA TYR A 79 -25.92 -8.38 6.08
C TYR A 79 -25.29 -7.80 7.34
N ARG A 80 -24.18 -7.07 7.15
CA ARG A 80 -23.58 -6.24 8.20
C ARG A 80 -24.12 -4.81 8.12
N PRO A 81 -24.85 -4.33 9.14
CA PRO A 81 -25.36 -2.96 9.14
C PRO A 81 -24.27 -1.95 9.51
N ILE A 82 -24.16 -0.87 8.74
CA ILE A 82 -23.30 0.29 9.02
C ILE A 82 -24.17 1.51 9.26
N THR A 83 -23.90 2.22 10.34
CA THR A 83 -24.51 3.50 10.68
C THR A 83 -23.72 4.63 10.03
N VAL A 84 -24.38 5.42 9.18
CA VAL A 84 -23.84 6.63 8.58
C VAL A 84 -24.38 7.83 9.36
N LEU A 85 -23.49 8.46 10.12
CA LEU A 85 -23.81 9.64 10.92
C LEU A 85 -23.79 10.91 10.06
N PRO A 86 -24.61 11.92 10.41
CA PRO A 86 -24.47 13.27 9.87
C PRO A 86 -23.02 13.77 9.97
N HIS A 87 -22.61 14.57 9.00
CA HIS A 87 -21.21 14.99 8.89
C HIS A 87 -20.71 15.70 10.14
N LEU A 88 -21.49 16.64 10.69
CA LEU A 88 -21.15 17.38 11.91
C LEU A 88 -21.01 16.45 13.13
N THR A 89 -21.95 15.52 13.31
CA THR A 89 -21.90 14.51 14.37
C THR A 89 -20.65 13.65 14.25
N ARG A 90 -20.28 13.25 13.03
CA ARG A 90 -19.05 12.49 12.77
C ARG A 90 -17.78 13.29 13.11
N VAL A 91 -17.77 14.59 12.83
CA VAL A 91 -16.65 15.49 13.20
C VAL A 91 -16.56 15.61 14.73
N LEU A 92 -17.67 15.86 15.42
CA LEU A 92 -17.71 15.92 16.87
C LEU A 92 -17.24 14.59 17.50
N HIS A 93 -17.76 13.47 17.03
CA HIS A 93 -17.39 12.15 17.53
C HIS A 93 -15.91 11.84 17.29
N ARG A 94 -15.32 12.34 16.19
CA ARG A 94 -13.88 12.25 15.97
C ARG A 94 -13.09 13.06 17.01
N VAL A 95 -13.55 14.26 17.36
CA VAL A 95 -12.96 15.07 18.44
C VAL A 95 -13.07 14.35 19.78
N LEU A 96 -14.25 13.82 20.11
CA LEU A 96 -14.47 13.07 21.35
C LEU A 96 -13.62 11.80 21.39
N ALA A 97 -13.51 11.06 20.29
CA ALA A 97 -12.66 9.86 20.17
C ALA A 97 -11.19 10.19 20.48
N ASN A 98 -10.68 11.30 19.91
CA ASN A 98 -9.33 11.77 20.19
C ASN A 98 -9.12 12.17 21.66
N ARG A 99 -10.17 12.57 22.37
CA ARG A 99 -10.11 12.86 23.81
C ARG A 99 -10.16 11.58 24.64
N ILE A 100 -11.06 10.64 24.34
CA ILE A 100 -11.21 9.43 25.17
C ILE A 100 -10.16 8.35 24.89
N LYS A 101 -9.44 8.38 23.76
CA LYS A 101 -8.45 7.36 23.40
C LYS A 101 -7.29 7.20 24.38
N THR A 102 -7.02 8.21 25.22
CA THR A 102 -5.99 8.18 26.26
C THR A 102 -6.45 7.49 27.55
N ALA A 103 -7.72 7.07 27.63
CA ALA A 103 -8.21 6.25 28.72
C ALA A 103 -7.36 4.97 28.87
N ARG A 104 -7.00 4.65 30.12
CA ARG A 104 -6.14 3.50 30.43
C ARG A 104 -6.98 2.23 30.47
N ILE A 105 -6.91 1.45 29.40
CA ILE A 105 -7.39 0.06 29.35
C ILE A 105 -6.21 -0.91 29.35
N SER A 106 -6.48 -2.15 29.77
CA SER A 106 -5.51 -3.25 29.82
C SER A 106 -4.78 -3.44 28.49
N ASN A 107 -3.51 -3.84 28.54
CA ASN A 107 -2.74 -4.24 27.35
C ASN A 107 -3.29 -5.50 26.66
N ARG A 108 -4.21 -6.22 27.32
CA ARG A 108 -4.90 -7.40 26.79
C ARG A 108 -5.76 -7.08 25.56
N GLN A 109 -6.33 -5.87 25.48
CA GLN A 109 -7.12 -5.41 24.33
C GLN A 109 -6.27 -4.54 23.39
N LYS A 110 -6.15 -4.98 22.13
CA LYS A 110 -5.29 -4.34 21.12
C LYS A 110 -6.02 -3.86 19.87
N GLY A 111 -7.31 -4.18 19.72
CA GLY A 111 -8.15 -3.64 18.65
C GLY A 111 -8.38 -2.14 18.84
N PHE A 112 -8.56 -1.39 17.76
CA PHE A 112 -8.85 0.06 17.77
C PHE A 112 -7.89 0.94 18.60
N ARG A 113 -6.67 0.48 18.85
CA ARG A 113 -5.63 1.22 19.59
C ARG A 113 -4.50 1.64 18.66
N GLU A 114 -3.73 2.65 19.08
CA GLU A 114 -2.51 3.10 18.40
C GLU A 114 -1.31 2.18 18.68
N VAL A 115 -1.53 0.87 18.52
CA VAL A 115 -0.51 -0.17 18.65
C VAL A 115 -0.64 -1.13 17.47
N ASN A 116 0.45 -1.85 17.15
CA ASN A 116 0.38 -2.88 16.12
C ASN A 116 -0.20 -4.19 16.69
N GLY A 117 -1.48 -4.14 17.05
CA GLY A 117 -2.17 -5.22 17.78
C GLY A 117 -2.12 -6.57 17.07
N CYS A 118 -2.25 -6.60 15.74
CA CYS A 118 -2.09 -7.82 14.95
C CYS A 118 -0.68 -8.40 15.07
N SER A 119 0.38 -7.58 15.03
CA SER A 119 1.75 -8.07 15.21
C SER A 119 1.96 -8.67 16.59
N GLU A 120 1.51 -7.95 17.62
CA GLU A 120 1.73 -8.37 19.00
C GLU A 120 0.94 -9.63 19.36
N ASN A 121 -0.37 -9.67 19.08
CA ASN A 121 -1.20 -10.85 19.40
C ASN A 121 -0.74 -12.09 18.62
N ASN A 122 -0.43 -11.95 17.32
CA ASN A 122 0.12 -13.07 16.54
C ASN A 122 1.48 -13.54 17.08
N MET A 123 2.33 -12.61 17.53
CA MET A 123 3.62 -12.95 18.11
C MET A 123 3.45 -13.72 19.43
N ILE A 124 2.58 -13.24 20.32
CA ILE A 124 2.31 -13.88 21.61
C ILE A 124 1.74 -15.28 21.39
N LEU A 125 0.67 -15.42 20.59
CA LEU A 125 0.05 -16.72 20.34
C LEU A 125 1.04 -17.71 19.69
N ARG A 126 1.81 -17.26 18.68
CA ARG A 126 2.84 -18.08 18.05
C ARG A 126 3.91 -18.54 19.05
N ASN A 127 4.36 -17.65 19.95
CA ASN A 127 5.37 -17.98 20.95
C ASN A 127 4.83 -18.97 21.99
N LEU A 128 3.58 -18.81 22.44
CA LEU A 128 2.93 -19.73 23.37
C LEU A 128 2.84 -21.14 22.78
N ILE A 129 2.28 -21.28 21.57
CA ILE A 129 2.14 -22.59 20.92
C ILE A 129 3.53 -23.19 20.64
N GLY A 130 4.46 -22.39 20.07
CA GLY A 130 5.81 -22.87 19.75
C GLY A 130 6.60 -23.33 20.99
N THR A 131 6.40 -22.70 22.14
CA THR A 131 7.04 -23.13 23.40
C THR A 131 6.43 -24.42 23.92
N ALA A 132 5.11 -24.58 23.81
CA ALA A 132 4.40 -25.79 24.19
C ALA A 132 4.76 -27.00 23.28
N THR A 133 5.03 -26.77 21.99
CA THR A 133 5.24 -27.85 21.00
C THR A 133 6.69 -28.06 20.57
N SER A 134 7.63 -27.15 20.83
CA SER A 134 8.94 -27.16 20.15
C SER A 134 10.12 -26.59 20.96
N GLY A 135 10.03 -26.54 22.30
CA GLY A 135 11.03 -25.89 23.16
C GLY A 135 11.78 -26.80 24.15
N GLN A 136 12.80 -26.25 24.82
CA GLN A 136 13.49 -26.89 25.97
C GLN A 136 12.65 -26.85 27.27
N ARG A 137 11.57 -26.05 27.29
CA ARG A 137 10.65 -25.87 28.41
C ARG A 137 9.24 -26.25 27.96
N TYR A 138 9.02 -27.54 27.75
CA TYR A 138 7.69 -28.05 27.42
C TYR A 138 6.72 -27.74 28.54
N PHE A 139 5.52 -27.29 28.18
CA PHE A 139 4.52 -27.02 29.18
C PHE A 139 3.09 -27.22 28.65
N PRO A 140 2.17 -27.72 29.49
CA PRO A 140 0.76 -27.86 29.12
C PRO A 140 0.11 -26.49 28.84
N LEU A 141 -0.57 -26.39 27.70
CA LEU A 141 -1.23 -25.16 27.24
C LEU A 141 -2.62 -25.49 26.72
N ALA A 142 -3.63 -24.83 27.26
CA ALA A 142 -5.00 -24.88 26.76
C ALA A 142 -5.40 -23.48 26.29
N PHE A 143 -6.04 -23.36 25.13
CA PHE A 143 -6.53 -22.08 24.64
C PHE A 143 -7.81 -22.22 23.82
N ALA A 144 -8.67 -21.22 23.86
CA ALA A 144 -9.92 -21.15 23.12
C ALA A 144 -10.02 -19.84 22.34
N PHE A 145 -10.37 -19.94 21.06
CA PHE A 145 -10.87 -18.85 20.26
C PHE A 145 -12.36 -18.67 20.54
N ILE A 146 -12.74 -17.47 20.98
CA ILE A 146 -14.11 -17.10 21.29
C ILE A 146 -14.55 -16.04 20.27
N ASP A 147 -15.56 -16.39 19.47
CA ASP A 147 -16.21 -15.51 18.51
C ASP A 147 -17.48 -14.90 19.15
N LEU A 148 -17.54 -13.58 19.26
CA LEU A 148 -18.70 -12.89 19.83
C LEU A 148 -19.71 -12.55 18.72
N ALA A 149 -20.91 -13.12 18.80
CA ALA A 149 -21.96 -12.94 17.83
C ALA A 149 -22.47 -11.49 17.81
N LYS A 150 -22.41 -10.85 16.64
CA LYS A 150 -22.92 -9.48 16.42
C LYS A 150 -22.50 -8.51 17.54
N ALA A 151 -21.21 -8.55 17.89
CA ALA A 151 -20.70 -7.92 19.11
C ALA A 151 -21.07 -6.43 19.22
N PHE A 152 -20.93 -5.68 18.12
CA PHE A 152 -21.28 -4.25 18.10
C PHE A 152 -22.78 -4.01 18.27
N ASP A 153 -23.65 -4.82 17.67
CA ASP A 153 -25.11 -4.62 17.72
C ASP A 153 -25.74 -5.06 19.07
N SER A 154 -25.01 -5.83 19.87
CA SER A 154 -25.58 -6.52 21.04
C SER A 154 -25.27 -5.84 22.38
N VAL A 155 -24.29 -4.94 22.44
CA VAL A 155 -23.88 -4.29 23.69
C VAL A 155 -25.03 -3.54 24.35
N SER A 156 -25.27 -3.79 25.64
CA SER A 156 -26.22 -3.03 26.44
C SER A 156 -25.73 -1.60 26.68
N HIS A 157 -26.58 -0.61 26.44
CA HIS A 157 -26.27 0.81 26.69
C HIS A 157 -25.93 1.07 28.17
N THR A 158 -26.55 0.34 29.10
CA THR A 158 -26.24 0.46 30.53
C THR A 158 -24.81 0.02 30.82
N SER A 159 -24.38 -1.10 30.22
CA SER A 159 -23.02 -1.64 30.36
C SER A 159 -21.98 -0.74 29.67
N LEU A 160 -22.33 -0.16 28.52
CA LEU A 160 -21.55 0.85 27.81
C LEU A 160 -21.22 2.05 28.72
N LEU A 161 -22.26 2.66 29.32
CA LEU A 161 -22.11 3.84 30.17
C LEU A 161 -21.34 3.51 31.46
N ARG A 162 -21.58 2.34 32.06
CA ARG A 162 -20.82 1.87 33.23
C ARG A 162 -19.33 1.68 32.92
N ALA A 163 -19.01 1.03 31.79
CA ALA A 163 -17.64 0.82 31.37
C ALA A 163 -16.91 2.14 31.07
N ALA A 164 -17.59 3.09 30.40
CA ALA A 164 -17.04 4.42 30.15
C ALA A 164 -16.77 5.21 31.44
N ARG A 165 -17.68 5.16 32.43
CA ARG A 165 -17.45 5.76 33.75
C ARG A 165 -16.24 5.15 34.45
N ARG A 166 -16.11 3.82 34.42
CA ARG A 166 -15.01 3.07 35.06
C ARG A 166 -13.63 3.48 34.55
N VAL A 167 -13.48 3.71 33.25
CA VAL A 167 -12.20 4.12 32.66
C VAL A 167 -11.92 5.63 32.78
N GLY A 168 -12.79 6.37 33.47
CA GLY A 168 -12.62 7.79 33.78
C GLY A 168 -13.05 8.74 32.67
N VAL A 169 -13.97 8.34 31.78
CA VAL A 169 -14.56 9.26 30.80
C VAL A 169 -15.29 10.39 31.55
N PRO A 170 -15.04 11.68 31.20
CA PRO A 170 -15.66 12.81 31.87
C PRO A 170 -17.20 12.75 31.91
N PRO A 171 -17.84 13.17 33.02
CA PRO A 171 -19.31 13.13 33.15
C PRO A 171 -20.06 13.83 32.01
N LEU A 172 -19.53 14.93 31.49
CA LEU A 172 -20.12 15.64 30.35
C LEU A 172 -20.25 14.73 29.10
N ILE A 173 -19.22 13.93 28.81
CA ILE A 173 -19.23 13.00 27.68
C ILE A 173 -20.17 11.83 27.98
N ILE A 174 -20.21 11.34 29.22
CA ILE A 174 -21.14 10.28 29.63
C ILE A 174 -22.59 10.72 29.44
N ASN A 175 -22.96 11.92 29.89
CA ASN A 175 -24.31 12.46 29.74
C ASN A 175 -24.68 12.62 28.26
N TYR A 176 -23.73 13.06 27.44
CA TYR A 176 -23.90 13.11 25.99
C TYR A 176 -24.15 11.72 25.39
N LEU A 177 -23.35 10.71 25.76
CA LEU A 177 -23.52 9.35 25.27
C LEU A 177 -24.86 8.75 25.69
N GLU A 178 -25.27 8.99 26.94
CA GLU A 178 -26.56 8.56 27.45
C GLU A 178 -27.71 9.20 26.67
N TYR A 179 -27.64 10.52 26.43
CA TYR A 179 -28.59 11.21 25.56
C TYR A 179 -28.59 10.63 24.14
N LEU A 180 -27.42 10.45 23.53
CA LEU A 180 -27.25 9.93 22.18
C LEU A 180 -27.91 8.56 22.04
N TYR A 181 -27.55 7.59 22.87
CA TYR A 181 -28.04 6.21 22.75
C TYR A 181 -29.51 6.04 23.14
N ASN A 182 -30.07 6.93 23.95
CA ASN A 182 -31.51 6.94 24.27
C ASN A 182 -32.36 7.56 23.15
N ASN A 183 -31.82 8.54 22.42
CA ASN A 183 -32.56 9.31 21.42
C ASN A 183 -32.24 8.93 19.97
N ALA A 184 -31.17 8.17 19.74
CA ALA A 184 -30.79 7.69 18.42
C ALA A 184 -31.95 6.99 17.71
N ARG A 185 -32.21 7.41 16.48
CA ARG A 185 -33.10 6.76 15.51
C ARG A 185 -32.29 6.37 14.29
N THR A 186 -32.58 5.20 13.72
CA THR A 186 -32.02 4.78 12.45
C THR A 186 -33.10 4.72 11.39
N ARG A 187 -32.75 5.11 10.17
CA ARG A 187 -33.60 4.97 9.00
C ARG A 187 -33.07 3.86 8.09
N ILE A 188 -33.95 2.94 7.71
CA ILE A 188 -33.70 1.84 6.75
C ILE A 188 -34.75 1.99 5.65
N GLY A 189 -34.34 2.48 4.47
CA GLY A 189 -35.30 2.91 3.44
C GLY A 189 -36.17 4.06 3.96
N ASP A 190 -37.49 3.87 3.93
CA ASP A 190 -38.45 4.85 4.45
C ASP A 190 -38.89 4.56 5.89
N GLN A 191 -38.38 3.50 6.50
CA GLN A 191 -38.76 3.10 7.85
C GLN A 191 -37.79 3.64 8.90
N GLU A 192 -38.34 4.09 10.03
CA GLU A 192 -37.58 4.52 11.19
C GLU A 192 -37.63 3.48 12.31
N ALA A 193 -36.49 3.24 12.96
CA ALA A 193 -36.37 2.31 14.08
C ALA A 193 -35.53 2.92 15.21
N THR A 194 -35.84 2.51 16.44
CA THR A 194 -35.10 2.92 17.64
C THR A 194 -33.97 1.94 17.96
N PHE A 195 -32.84 2.42 18.48
CA PHE A 195 -31.80 1.55 19.02
C PHE A 195 -32.16 1.10 20.44
N LYS A 196 -32.32 -0.21 20.64
CA LYS A 196 -32.52 -0.81 21.97
C LYS A 196 -31.22 -1.31 22.61
N SER A 197 -30.27 -1.68 21.76
CA SER A 197 -28.94 -2.16 22.11
C SER A 197 -27.99 -1.85 20.98
N GLY A 198 -26.70 -1.99 21.29
CA GLY A 198 -25.61 -1.89 20.35
C GLY A 198 -24.88 -0.55 20.41
N ILE A 199 -23.76 -0.54 19.71
CA ILE A 199 -22.88 0.60 19.51
C ILE A 199 -22.99 0.99 18.03
N LEU A 200 -22.96 2.29 17.73
CA LEU A 200 -23.15 2.80 16.36
C LEU A 200 -22.01 2.36 15.43
N GLN A 201 -22.18 1.26 14.70
CA GLN A 201 -21.11 0.73 13.85
C GLN A 201 -20.77 1.71 12.70
N GLY A 202 -19.52 2.15 12.58
CA GLY A 202 -19.09 3.17 11.61
C GLY A 202 -18.84 4.56 12.23
N ASP A 203 -19.23 4.75 13.49
CA ASP A 203 -18.90 5.92 14.29
C ASP A 203 -17.43 5.88 14.78
N PRO A 204 -16.66 7.00 14.64
CA PRO A 204 -15.33 7.13 15.23
C PRO A 204 -15.19 6.78 16.71
N LEU A 205 -16.25 6.93 17.52
CA LEU A 205 -16.23 6.60 18.96
C LEU A 205 -16.33 5.11 19.25
N SER A 206 -17.01 4.36 18.38
CA SER A 206 -17.51 3.03 18.69
C SER A 206 -16.44 2.01 19.04
N GLY A 207 -15.28 2.05 18.37
CA GLY A 207 -14.17 1.15 18.68
C GLY A 207 -13.63 1.31 20.10
N TYR A 208 -13.53 2.56 20.58
CA TYR A 208 -13.06 2.84 21.93
C TYR A 208 -14.09 2.46 22.99
N LEU A 209 -15.36 2.79 22.76
CA LEU A 209 -16.44 2.44 23.67
C LEU A 209 -16.59 0.92 23.80
N PHE A 210 -16.49 0.18 22.69
CA PHE A 210 -16.50 -1.27 22.70
C PHE A 210 -15.32 -1.85 23.49
N ASN A 211 -14.12 -1.31 23.30
CA ASN A 211 -12.96 -1.71 24.07
C ASN A 211 -13.14 -1.50 25.58
N PHE A 212 -13.79 -0.41 26.02
CA PHE A 212 -14.06 -0.18 27.43
C PHE A 212 -14.96 -1.29 28.02
N VAL A 213 -15.98 -1.69 27.28
CA VAL A 213 -16.90 -2.76 27.69
C VAL A 213 -16.15 -4.08 27.82
N LEU A 214 -15.39 -4.49 26.79
CA LEU A 214 -14.66 -5.76 26.85
C LEU A 214 -13.52 -5.76 27.88
N ASP A 215 -12.83 -4.65 28.06
CA ASP A 215 -11.83 -4.50 29.12
C ASP A 215 -12.44 -4.74 30.50
N TRP A 216 -13.61 -4.14 30.76
CA TRP A 216 -14.36 -4.34 31.99
C TRP A 216 -14.82 -5.79 32.17
N VAL A 217 -15.43 -6.37 31.14
CA VAL A 217 -15.91 -7.77 31.13
C VAL A 217 -14.77 -8.73 31.48
N LEU A 218 -13.64 -8.59 30.80
CA LEU A 218 -12.49 -9.46 31.00
C LEU A 218 -11.85 -9.25 32.38
N ASP A 219 -11.76 -8.01 32.84
CA ASP A 219 -11.18 -7.72 34.15
C ASP A 219 -12.00 -8.33 35.29
N VAL A 220 -13.33 -8.19 35.24
CA VAL A 220 -14.21 -8.83 36.24
C VAL A 220 -14.09 -10.34 36.15
N ALA A 221 -14.19 -10.93 34.94
CA ALA A 221 -14.12 -12.37 34.75
C ALA A 221 -12.82 -12.96 35.31
N TYR A 222 -11.68 -12.34 35.02
CA TYR A 222 -10.38 -12.81 35.51
C TYR A 222 -10.25 -12.66 37.03
N ASN A 223 -10.74 -11.55 37.60
CA ASN A 223 -10.66 -11.32 39.03
C ASN A 223 -11.54 -12.27 39.85
N THR A 224 -12.63 -12.75 39.28
CA THR A 224 -13.52 -13.74 39.89
C THR A 224 -13.11 -15.20 39.69
N THR A 225 -11.99 -15.49 39.01
CA THR A 225 -11.55 -16.86 38.71
C THR A 225 -10.19 -17.19 39.35
N PRO A 226 -10.15 -17.56 40.65
CA PRO A 226 -8.90 -17.88 41.36
C PRO A 226 -8.07 -19.01 40.74
N VAL A 227 -8.72 -19.98 40.08
CA VAL A 227 -8.04 -21.14 39.48
C VAL A 227 -7.14 -20.72 38.33
N ALA A 228 -7.55 -19.73 37.52
CA ALA A 228 -6.72 -19.16 36.47
C ALA A 228 -5.48 -18.43 37.03
N LYS A 229 -5.57 -17.92 38.27
CA LYS A 229 -4.46 -17.23 38.96
C LYS A 229 -3.46 -18.18 39.63
N ARG A 230 -3.87 -19.41 39.98
CA ARG A 230 -2.99 -20.39 40.66
C ARG A 230 -1.86 -20.90 39.78
N ASN A 231 -2.14 -21.13 38.50
CA ASN A 231 -1.14 -21.61 37.53
C ASN A 231 -1.25 -20.86 36.20
N PRO A 232 -0.80 -19.59 36.16
CA PRO A 232 -0.94 -18.76 34.97
C PRO A 232 0.05 -19.20 33.88
N VAL A 233 -0.34 -19.00 32.62
CA VAL A 233 0.62 -19.11 31.51
C VAL A 233 1.59 -17.94 31.61
N ARG A 234 2.90 -18.21 31.63
CA ARG A 234 3.92 -17.18 31.84
C ARG A 234 4.81 -17.01 30.62
N VAL A 235 5.17 -15.75 30.36
CA VAL A 235 6.23 -15.38 29.42
C VAL A 235 7.18 -14.43 30.15
N GLY A 236 8.38 -14.93 30.48
CA GLY A 236 9.25 -14.25 31.43
C GLY A 236 8.59 -14.12 32.80
N ALA A 237 8.54 -12.90 33.34
CA ALA A 237 7.90 -12.61 34.63
C ALA A 237 6.40 -12.29 34.52
N THR A 238 5.86 -12.14 33.30
CA THR A 238 4.49 -11.67 33.06
C THR A 238 3.54 -12.82 32.78
N HIS A 239 2.25 -12.65 33.10
CA HIS A 239 1.20 -13.64 32.85
C HIS A 239 0.44 -13.32 31.55
N VAL A 240 0.01 -14.36 30.86
CA VAL A 240 -0.86 -14.29 29.69
C VAL A 240 -2.13 -15.05 30.00
N GLU A 241 -3.27 -14.39 29.84
CA GLU A 241 -4.61 -14.92 30.16
C GLU A 241 -5.60 -14.71 29.01
N ALA A 242 -5.43 -13.62 28.26
CA ALA A 242 -6.25 -13.33 27.10
C ALA A 242 -5.49 -12.48 26.08
N LEU A 243 -5.82 -12.69 24.80
CA LEU A 243 -5.43 -11.85 23.67
C LEU A 243 -6.71 -11.36 23.01
N LEU A 244 -7.06 -10.09 23.21
CA LEU A 244 -8.24 -9.50 22.60
C LEU A 244 -7.83 -8.59 21.43
N PHE A 245 -8.61 -8.62 20.37
CA PHE A 245 -8.52 -7.69 19.26
C PHE A 245 -9.94 -7.33 18.80
N ALA A 246 -10.46 -6.21 19.32
CA ALA A 246 -11.89 -5.92 19.22
C ALA A 246 -12.69 -7.11 19.78
N ASP A 247 -13.60 -7.68 19.00
CA ASP A 247 -14.47 -8.81 19.31
C ASP A 247 -13.78 -10.17 19.23
N ASP A 248 -12.67 -10.30 18.51
CA ASP A 248 -11.86 -11.52 18.50
C ASP A 248 -11.18 -11.72 19.85
N ALA A 249 -11.48 -12.83 20.53
CA ALA A 249 -10.91 -13.17 21.84
C ALA A 249 -10.21 -14.51 21.83
N VAL A 250 -8.98 -14.57 22.35
CA VAL A 250 -8.28 -15.82 22.65
C VAL A 250 -8.06 -15.90 24.15
N LEU A 251 -8.65 -16.89 24.82
CA LEU A 251 -8.43 -17.15 26.25
C LEU A 251 -7.41 -18.27 26.41
N VAL A 252 -6.51 -18.15 27.39
CA VAL A 252 -5.42 -19.11 27.59
C VAL A 252 -5.32 -19.57 29.05
N SER A 253 -4.92 -20.82 29.24
CA SER A 253 -4.72 -21.46 30.55
C SER A 253 -3.64 -22.56 30.44
N ARG A 254 -3.19 -23.08 31.59
CA ARG A 254 -2.27 -24.22 31.68
C ARG A 254 -2.95 -25.58 31.52
N ASN A 255 -4.26 -25.63 31.68
CA ASN A 255 -5.05 -26.85 31.55
C ASN A 255 -6.50 -26.51 31.21
N VAL A 256 -7.27 -27.53 30.83
CA VAL A 256 -8.65 -27.41 30.36
C VAL A 256 -9.58 -26.95 31.48
N GLU A 257 -9.42 -27.48 32.69
CA GLU A 257 -10.20 -27.05 33.86
C GLU A 257 -10.10 -25.54 34.13
N GLY A 258 -8.88 -25.00 34.12
CA GLY A 258 -8.65 -23.57 34.30
C GLY A 258 -9.19 -22.74 33.13
N LEU A 259 -9.12 -23.28 31.90
CA LEU A 259 -9.68 -22.62 30.72
C LEU A 259 -11.21 -22.58 30.79
N GLN A 260 -11.87 -23.69 31.14
CA GLN A 260 -13.32 -23.78 31.29
C GLN A 260 -13.83 -22.72 32.27
N LYS A 261 -13.23 -22.66 33.47
CA LYS A 261 -13.60 -21.66 34.49
C LYS A 261 -13.40 -20.22 34.00
N LEU A 262 -12.38 -19.96 33.20
CA LEU A 262 -12.14 -18.63 32.62
C LEU A 262 -13.17 -18.30 31.53
N VAL A 263 -13.48 -19.26 30.66
CA VAL A 263 -14.51 -19.14 29.61
C VAL A 263 -15.88 -18.90 30.23
N ASP A 264 -16.28 -19.69 31.23
CA ASP A 264 -17.56 -19.54 31.92
C ASP A 264 -17.70 -18.16 32.57
N ALA A 265 -16.66 -17.72 33.28
CA ALA A 265 -16.64 -16.40 33.88
C ALA A 265 -16.69 -15.29 32.83
N PHE A 266 -15.95 -15.42 31.73
CA PHE A 266 -15.95 -14.45 30.64
C PHE A 266 -17.33 -14.37 29.98
N LEU A 267 -17.94 -15.50 29.62
CA LEU A 267 -19.25 -15.54 28.97
C LEU A 267 -20.37 -15.05 29.89
N THR A 268 -20.29 -15.34 31.19
CA THR A 268 -21.23 -14.80 32.20
C THR A 268 -21.18 -13.27 32.23
N GLN A 269 -19.99 -12.67 32.15
CA GLN A 269 -19.85 -11.21 32.12
C GLN A 269 -20.22 -10.63 30.75
N CYS A 270 -19.92 -11.33 29.65
CA CYS A 270 -20.39 -10.98 28.31
C CYS A 270 -21.92 -10.90 28.28
N GLU A 271 -22.62 -11.88 28.83
CA GLU A 271 -24.09 -11.91 28.85
C GLU A 271 -24.66 -10.68 29.59
N LYS A 272 -24.08 -10.31 30.73
CA LYS A 272 -24.44 -9.07 31.46
C LYS A 272 -24.15 -7.80 30.65
N ALA A 273 -23.18 -7.84 29.75
CA ALA A 273 -22.90 -6.77 28.80
C ALA A 273 -23.80 -6.80 27.55
N GLY A 274 -24.68 -7.79 27.41
CA GLY A 274 -25.52 -8.02 26.22
C GLY A 274 -24.83 -8.81 25.10
N LEU A 275 -23.60 -9.29 25.33
CA LEU A 275 -22.80 -10.03 24.37
C LEU A 275 -23.04 -11.54 24.51
N LYS A 276 -23.02 -12.26 23.39
CA LYS A 276 -23.11 -13.72 23.34
C LYS A 276 -22.03 -14.27 22.44
N ALA A 277 -21.51 -15.46 22.76
CA ALA A 277 -20.62 -16.17 21.87
C ALA A 277 -21.41 -16.91 20.77
N ASN A 278 -20.74 -17.20 19.66
CA ASN A 278 -21.20 -18.13 18.64
C ASN A 278 -20.42 -19.45 18.77
N PRO A 279 -20.95 -20.48 19.46
CA PRO A 279 -20.23 -21.73 19.69
C PRO A 279 -19.70 -22.39 18.41
N GLN A 280 -20.45 -22.30 17.31
CA GLN A 280 -20.07 -22.88 16.01
C GLN A 280 -18.84 -22.22 15.37
N LYS A 281 -18.52 -20.99 15.76
CA LYS A 281 -17.33 -20.25 15.31
C LYS A 281 -16.21 -20.23 16.35
N CYS A 282 -16.48 -20.74 17.56
CA CYS A 282 -15.48 -20.93 18.58
C CYS A 282 -14.66 -22.19 18.26
N ALA A 283 -13.41 -22.22 18.73
CA ALA A 283 -12.55 -23.38 18.59
C ALA A 283 -11.62 -23.49 19.80
N PHE A 284 -11.24 -24.71 20.15
CA PHE A 284 -10.47 -25.00 21.36
C PHE A 284 -9.29 -25.92 21.05
N THR A 285 -8.23 -25.85 21.84
CA THR A 285 -7.11 -26.79 21.80
C THR A 285 -6.52 -26.96 23.19
N ALA A 286 -6.18 -28.21 23.52
CA ALA A 286 -5.38 -28.58 24.69
C ALA A 286 -4.12 -29.32 24.26
N ILE A 287 -2.96 -28.73 24.54
CA ILE A 287 -1.66 -29.34 24.35
C ILE A 287 -1.22 -29.86 25.71
N GLN A 288 -1.11 -31.18 25.84
CA GLN A 288 -0.54 -31.83 27.00
C GLN A 288 0.93 -32.16 26.76
N THR A 289 1.68 -32.31 27.86
CA THR A 289 3.10 -32.65 27.83
C THR A 289 3.36 -33.83 28.75
N VAL A 290 3.96 -34.90 28.21
CA VAL A 290 4.46 -36.03 28.99
C VAL A 290 5.95 -36.20 28.68
N GLY A 291 6.79 -35.88 29.67
CA GLY A 291 8.24 -35.83 29.48
C GLY A 291 8.65 -34.78 28.43
N LYS A 292 9.29 -35.24 27.35
CA LYS A 292 9.65 -34.39 26.18
C LYS A 292 8.65 -34.51 25.01
N ALA A 293 7.65 -35.38 25.15
CA ALA A 293 6.61 -35.55 24.14
C ALA A 293 5.44 -34.60 24.44
N HIS A 294 4.79 -34.14 23.37
CA HIS A 294 3.57 -33.37 23.44
C HIS A 294 2.51 -34.04 22.57
N PHE A 295 1.26 -33.95 23.00
CA PHE A 295 0.12 -34.48 22.27
C PHE A 295 -1.09 -33.60 22.52
N ILE A 296 -2.08 -33.75 21.65
CA ILE A 296 -3.40 -33.16 21.82
C ILE A 296 -4.26 -34.29 22.36
N ASP A 297 -4.78 -34.12 23.56
CA ASP A 297 -5.71 -35.08 24.12
C ASP A 297 -7.09 -34.84 23.52
N ALA A 298 -7.53 -35.72 22.63
CA ALA A 298 -8.81 -35.60 21.94
C ALA A 298 -10.03 -35.87 22.85
N CYS A 299 -9.82 -36.42 24.04
CA CYS A 299 -10.89 -36.72 25.00
C CYS A 299 -11.26 -35.54 25.90
N GLU A 300 -10.45 -34.49 25.91
CA GLU A 300 -10.77 -33.25 26.62
C GLU A 300 -11.98 -32.57 25.96
N GLU A 301 -12.79 -31.89 26.76
CA GLU A 301 -13.95 -31.15 26.27
C GLU A 301 -13.98 -29.75 26.90
N LEU A 302 -14.40 -28.76 26.11
CA LEU A 302 -14.66 -27.41 26.59
C LEU A 302 -16.11 -27.03 26.26
N SER A 303 -16.90 -26.63 27.26
CA SER A 303 -18.25 -26.13 27.04
C SER A 303 -18.24 -24.63 26.75
N VAL A 304 -18.95 -24.22 25.70
CA VAL A 304 -19.21 -22.82 25.34
C VAL A 304 -20.72 -22.65 25.17
N MET A 305 -21.34 -21.83 26.03
CA MET A 305 -22.80 -21.64 26.02
C MET A 305 -23.61 -22.96 26.14
N GLY A 306 -23.07 -23.97 26.83
CA GLY A 306 -23.69 -25.30 26.96
C GLY A 306 -23.40 -26.26 25.81
N GLU A 307 -22.85 -25.80 24.68
CA GLU A 307 -22.38 -26.68 23.61
C GLU A 307 -20.97 -27.21 23.93
N LYS A 308 -20.72 -28.48 23.66
CA LYS A 308 -19.42 -29.11 23.89
C LYS A 308 -18.53 -28.97 22.65
N LEU A 309 -17.37 -28.38 22.83
CA LEU A 309 -16.31 -28.29 21.83
C LEU A 309 -15.25 -29.35 22.11
N THR A 310 -14.88 -30.10 21.08
CA THR A 310 -13.71 -30.96 21.09
C THR A 310 -12.47 -30.17 20.67
N PRO A 311 -11.27 -30.54 21.17
CA PRO A 311 -10.00 -29.99 20.71
C PRO A 311 -9.88 -30.11 19.19
N MET A 312 -9.34 -29.05 18.57
CA MET A 312 -8.96 -29.09 17.15
C MET A 312 -7.94 -30.21 16.92
N ASN A 313 -8.17 -30.99 15.88
CA ASN A 313 -7.20 -31.97 15.39
C ASN A 313 -6.02 -31.27 14.70
N VAL A 314 -4.96 -32.02 14.42
CA VAL A 314 -3.77 -31.49 13.73
C VAL A 314 -4.08 -31.00 12.30
N SER A 315 -5.09 -31.59 11.65
CA SER A 315 -5.60 -31.21 10.34
C SER A 315 -6.47 -29.96 10.38
N ASP A 316 -7.07 -29.67 11.53
CA ASP A 316 -8.02 -28.58 11.67
C ASP A 316 -7.28 -27.25 11.72
N THR A 317 -7.92 -26.19 11.24
CA THR A 317 -7.30 -24.88 11.17
C THR A 317 -8.26 -23.79 11.61
N TYR A 318 -7.71 -22.76 12.24
CA TYR A 318 -8.44 -21.58 12.68
C TYR A 318 -7.77 -20.32 12.15
N LYS A 319 -8.54 -19.41 11.55
CA LYS A 319 -8.05 -18.13 11.03
C LYS A 319 -8.21 -17.06 12.10
N TYR A 320 -7.11 -16.71 12.78
CA TYR A 320 -7.05 -15.65 13.77
C TYR A 320 -6.28 -14.45 13.23
N LEU A 321 -6.90 -13.26 13.21
CA LEU A 321 -6.30 -12.03 12.69
C LEU A 321 -5.62 -12.23 11.32
N GLY A 322 -6.30 -12.93 10.42
CA GLY A 322 -5.80 -13.19 9.06
C GLY A 322 -4.63 -14.17 8.95
N VAL A 323 -4.18 -14.78 10.05
CA VAL A 323 -3.18 -15.85 10.10
C VAL A 323 -3.88 -17.16 10.43
N VAL A 324 -3.47 -18.24 9.75
CA VAL A 324 -4.05 -19.57 9.96
C VAL A 324 -3.18 -20.33 10.98
N PHE A 325 -3.82 -20.83 12.03
CA PHE A 325 -3.21 -21.63 13.08
C PHE A 325 -3.83 -23.03 13.10
N ASN A 326 -3.04 -24.00 13.49
CA ASN A 326 -3.48 -25.31 13.95
C ASN A 326 -2.86 -25.56 15.34
N PRO A 327 -3.17 -26.69 16.00
CA PRO A 327 -2.58 -27.02 17.30
C PRO A 327 -1.04 -27.07 17.34
N LYS A 328 -0.37 -27.23 16.18
CA LYS A 328 1.10 -27.22 16.05
C LYS A 328 1.67 -25.82 15.77
N GLY A 329 0.82 -24.80 15.69
CA GLY A 329 1.18 -23.41 15.46
C GLY A 329 0.74 -22.91 14.09
N MET A 330 1.52 -21.99 13.52
CA MET A 330 1.12 -21.37 12.25
C MET A 330 1.20 -22.34 11.06
N VAL A 331 0.15 -22.35 10.26
CA VAL A 331 0.03 -23.09 9.00
C VAL A 331 0.69 -22.29 7.87
N SER A 332 1.25 -23.00 6.89
CA SER A 332 1.87 -22.38 5.72
C SER A 332 0.85 -21.57 4.93
N THR A 333 1.18 -20.33 4.58
CA THR A 333 0.28 -19.45 3.81
C THR A 333 0.46 -19.69 2.30
N PRO A 334 -0.61 -20.00 1.55
CA PRO A 334 -0.53 -20.40 0.14
C PRO A 334 -0.42 -19.18 -0.81
N ILE A 335 0.70 -18.45 -0.73
CA ILE A 335 0.90 -17.24 -1.53
C ILE A 335 1.09 -17.52 -3.03
N LEU A 336 1.57 -18.72 -3.38
CA LEU A 336 1.84 -19.10 -4.76
C LEU A 336 0.53 -19.35 -5.49
N GLU A 337 -0.33 -20.13 -4.85
CA GLU A 337 -1.69 -20.47 -5.28
C GLU A 337 -2.51 -19.19 -5.45
N THR A 338 -2.48 -18.30 -4.45
CA THR A 338 -3.16 -16.98 -4.50
C THR A 338 -2.73 -16.16 -5.72
N ILE A 339 -1.43 -16.16 -6.06
CA ILE A 339 -0.91 -15.44 -7.22
C ILE A 339 -1.29 -16.12 -8.53
N GLN A 340 -1.21 -17.45 -8.60
CA GLN A 340 -1.58 -18.21 -9.78
C GLN A 340 -3.06 -18.04 -10.12
N GLU A 341 -3.95 -18.14 -9.13
CA GLU A 341 -5.39 -17.87 -9.28
C GLU A 341 -5.66 -16.42 -9.70
N GLY A 342 -4.97 -15.46 -9.08
CA GLY A 342 -5.08 -14.05 -9.43
C GLY A 342 -4.66 -13.77 -10.88
N LEU A 343 -3.54 -14.35 -11.32
CA LEU A 343 -3.07 -14.25 -12.70
C LEU A 343 -4.00 -14.98 -13.68
N GLY A 344 -4.54 -16.14 -13.29
CA GLY A 344 -5.54 -16.87 -14.07
C GLY A 344 -6.78 -16.01 -14.33
N ARG A 345 -7.30 -15.34 -13.30
CA ARG A 345 -8.40 -14.36 -13.43
C ARG A 345 -8.02 -13.19 -14.33
N LEU A 346 -6.86 -12.58 -14.14
CA LEU A 346 -6.40 -11.48 -15.02
C LEU A 346 -6.24 -11.91 -16.47
N ASN A 347 -5.87 -13.18 -16.72
CA ASN A 347 -5.77 -13.74 -18.06
C ASN A 347 -7.14 -14.01 -18.70
N GLY A 348 -8.11 -14.48 -17.91
CA GLY A 348 -9.46 -14.79 -18.36
C GLY A 348 -10.34 -13.57 -18.64
N ILE A 349 -9.98 -12.38 -18.12
CA ILE A 349 -10.74 -11.14 -18.37
C ILE A 349 -10.19 -10.44 -19.63
N GLY A 350 -11.08 -9.87 -20.45
CA GLY A 350 -10.78 -9.07 -21.65
C GLY A 350 -10.13 -7.70 -21.39
N LEU A 351 -9.17 -7.63 -20.46
CA LEU A 351 -8.39 -6.41 -20.18
C LEU A 351 -7.24 -6.26 -21.18
N THR A 352 -6.86 -5.00 -21.47
CA THR A 352 -5.63 -4.71 -22.21
C THR A 352 -4.39 -5.13 -21.41
N VAL A 353 -3.26 -5.34 -22.08
CA VAL A 353 -1.97 -5.69 -21.44
C VAL A 353 -1.58 -4.65 -20.40
N TYR A 354 -1.78 -3.37 -20.68
CA TYR A 354 -1.52 -2.29 -19.74
C TYR A 354 -2.42 -2.41 -18.49
N GLN A 355 -3.72 -2.64 -18.67
CA GLN A 355 -4.66 -2.82 -17.56
C GLN A 355 -4.32 -4.04 -16.70
N LYS A 356 -3.94 -5.18 -17.32
CA LYS A 356 -3.48 -6.37 -16.60
C LYS A 356 -2.24 -6.08 -15.76
N TYR A 357 -1.26 -5.39 -16.34
CA TYR A 357 -0.05 -4.96 -15.63
C TYR A 357 -0.35 -4.03 -14.43
N ILE A 358 -1.24 -3.04 -14.60
CA ILE A 358 -1.65 -2.16 -13.51
C ILE A 358 -2.39 -2.93 -12.42
N ALA A 359 -3.35 -3.79 -12.79
CA ALA A 359 -4.07 -4.63 -11.83
C ALA A 359 -3.11 -5.55 -11.05
N LEU A 360 -2.13 -6.13 -11.72
CA LEU A 360 -1.09 -6.94 -11.10
C LEU A 360 -0.28 -6.13 -10.08
N ARG A 361 0.22 -4.96 -10.50
CA ARG A 361 1.15 -4.13 -9.72
C ARG A 361 0.49 -3.42 -8.54
N GLU A 362 -0.72 -2.88 -8.74
CA GLU A 362 -1.40 -2.03 -7.77
C GLU A 362 -2.42 -2.77 -6.90
N HIS A 363 -2.88 -3.95 -7.33
CA HIS A 363 -3.90 -4.71 -6.59
C HIS A 363 -3.44 -6.14 -6.24
N LEU A 364 -3.05 -6.97 -7.22
CA LEU A 364 -2.80 -8.39 -6.95
C LEU A 364 -1.57 -8.62 -6.08
N ILE A 365 -0.40 -8.06 -6.43
CA ILE A 365 0.81 -8.23 -5.62
C ILE A 365 0.65 -7.58 -4.23
N PRO A 366 0.10 -6.35 -4.09
CA PRO A 366 -0.11 -5.73 -2.79
C PRO A 366 -1.02 -6.53 -1.84
N ARG A 367 -1.97 -7.33 -2.34
CA ARG A 367 -2.79 -8.22 -1.48
C ARG A 367 -1.95 -9.22 -0.69
N LEU A 368 -0.77 -9.60 -1.18
CA LEU A 368 0.14 -10.49 -0.46
C LEU A 368 0.87 -9.82 0.69
N ILE A 369 0.88 -8.48 0.81
CA ILE A 369 1.65 -7.77 1.83
C ILE A 369 1.30 -8.28 3.22
N TYR A 370 0.02 -8.51 3.51
CA TYR A 370 -0.42 -9.03 4.80
C TYR A 370 0.17 -10.42 5.08
N SER A 371 0.01 -11.35 4.13
CA SER A 371 0.55 -12.70 4.22
C SER A 371 2.07 -12.76 4.32
N LEU A 372 2.79 -11.86 3.62
CA LEU A 372 4.25 -11.75 3.73
C LEU A 372 4.70 -11.16 5.07
N THR A 373 3.88 -10.28 5.64
CA THR A 373 4.14 -9.68 6.95
C THR A 373 3.93 -10.71 8.05
N TYR A 374 2.75 -11.33 8.10
CA TYR A 374 2.30 -12.12 9.25
C TYR A 374 2.35 -13.62 9.04
N GLY A 375 2.16 -14.10 7.80
CA GLY A 375 2.04 -15.51 7.49
C GLY A 375 3.35 -16.29 7.58
N LYS A 376 3.21 -17.62 7.72
CA LYS A 376 4.33 -18.56 7.61
C LYS A 376 4.51 -18.90 6.13
N VAL A 377 5.50 -18.27 5.50
CA VAL A 377 5.75 -18.45 4.06
C VAL A 377 7.15 -19.02 3.86
N SER A 378 7.26 -20.08 3.04
CA SER A 378 8.55 -20.67 2.70
C SER A 378 9.30 -19.82 1.66
N GLN A 379 10.63 -19.86 1.70
CA GLN A 379 11.46 -19.15 0.70
C GLN A 379 11.25 -19.72 -0.72
N SER A 380 10.93 -21.01 -0.83
CA SER A 380 10.63 -21.65 -2.11
C SER A 380 9.37 -21.06 -2.76
N GLN A 381 8.27 -20.98 -2.02
CA GLN A 381 7.01 -20.39 -2.52
C GLN A 381 7.20 -18.94 -2.98
N ILE A 382 7.98 -18.15 -2.24
CA ILE A 382 8.26 -16.75 -2.61
C ILE A 382 8.99 -16.67 -3.95
N ARG A 383 10.06 -17.46 -4.12
CA ARG A 383 10.83 -17.47 -5.37
C ARG A 383 10.02 -17.96 -6.55
N GLN A 384 9.17 -18.97 -6.34
CA GLN A 384 8.26 -19.48 -7.36
C GLN A 384 7.19 -18.45 -7.72
N ALA A 385 6.59 -17.77 -6.75
CA ALA A 385 5.61 -16.71 -6.99
C ALA A 385 6.23 -15.54 -7.79
N ASP A 386 7.42 -15.08 -7.39
CA ASP A 386 8.20 -14.08 -8.14
C ASP A 386 8.49 -14.54 -9.58
N GLN A 387 8.82 -15.82 -9.78
CA GLN A 387 9.04 -16.40 -11.10
C GLN A 387 7.78 -16.42 -11.96
N VAL A 388 6.66 -16.89 -11.42
CA VAL A 388 5.37 -16.96 -12.13
C VAL A 388 4.90 -15.56 -12.54
N VAL A 389 5.03 -14.57 -11.66
CA VAL A 389 4.75 -13.16 -11.97
C VAL A 389 5.59 -12.66 -13.14
N ARG A 390 6.92 -12.91 -13.12
CA ARG A 390 7.80 -12.49 -14.23
C ARG A 390 7.46 -13.20 -15.53
N LEU A 391 7.10 -14.49 -15.51
CA LEU A 391 6.71 -15.23 -16.70
C LEU A 391 5.41 -14.69 -17.30
N ALA A 392 4.40 -14.40 -16.47
CA ALA A 392 3.15 -13.79 -16.93
C ALA A 392 3.40 -12.42 -17.58
N VAL A 393 4.15 -11.54 -16.92
CA VAL A 393 4.49 -10.20 -17.45
C VAL A 393 5.31 -10.30 -18.74
N LYS A 394 6.26 -11.24 -18.79
CA LYS A 394 7.06 -11.52 -19.99
C LYS A 394 6.17 -11.92 -21.17
N ASP A 395 5.19 -12.79 -20.95
CA ASP A 395 4.25 -13.18 -22.00
C ASP A 395 3.33 -12.04 -22.42
N TRP A 396 2.72 -11.32 -21.47
CA TRP A 396 1.82 -10.20 -21.76
C TRP A 396 2.49 -9.11 -22.61
N MET A 397 3.71 -8.72 -22.22
CA MET A 397 4.47 -7.66 -22.88
C MET A 397 5.37 -8.16 -24.02
N LYS A 398 5.34 -9.47 -24.31
CA LYS A 398 6.16 -10.14 -25.34
C LYS A 398 7.66 -9.83 -25.20
N LEU A 399 8.18 -9.88 -23.97
CA LEU A 399 9.57 -9.55 -23.66
C LEU A 399 10.51 -10.71 -24.05
N ALA A 400 11.77 -10.39 -24.36
CA ALA A 400 12.78 -11.38 -24.73
C ALA A 400 13.09 -12.34 -23.58
N ARG A 401 13.51 -13.57 -23.90
CA ARG A 401 13.87 -14.60 -22.91
C ARG A 401 14.96 -14.09 -21.96
N ASP A 402 15.93 -13.36 -22.48
CA ASP A 402 17.09 -12.80 -21.78
C ASP A 402 16.85 -11.43 -21.12
N THR A 403 15.60 -10.97 -21.05
CA THR A 403 15.26 -9.71 -20.34
C THR A 403 15.77 -9.77 -18.90
N PRO A 404 16.59 -8.79 -18.46
CA PRO A 404 17.22 -8.83 -17.14
C PRO A 404 16.17 -8.79 -16.03
N ARG A 405 16.42 -9.52 -14.92
CA ARG A 405 15.53 -9.57 -13.75
C ARG A 405 15.28 -8.16 -13.19
N GLU A 406 16.30 -7.34 -13.19
CA GLU A 406 16.28 -5.98 -12.65
C GLU A 406 15.28 -5.07 -13.40
N PHE A 407 14.99 -5.36 -14.67
CA PHE A 407 14.01 -4.59 -15.45
C PHE A 407 12.59 -4.69 -14.85
N TYR A 408 12.23 -5.84 -14.27
CA TYR A 408 10.91 -6.03 -13.67
C TYR A 408 10.74 -5.20 -12.39
N TYR A 409 11.81 -5.01 -11.63
CA TYR A 409 11.76 -4.48 -10.27
C TYR A 409 12.24 -3.02 -10.15
N ALA A 410 13.12 -2.58 -11.05
CA ALA A 410 13.62 -1.21 -11.03
C ALA A 410 12.47 -0.19 -11.19
N PRO A 411 12.59 0.99 -10.57
CA PRO A 411 11.57 2.03 -10.67
C PRO A 411 11.28 2.43 -12.12
N THR A 412 10.03 2.77 -12.39
CA THR A 412 9.61 3.25 -13.71
C THR A 412 10.38 4.49 -14.18
N PRO A 413 10.63 5.51 -13.35
CA PRO A 413 11.45 6.65 -13.77
C PRO A 413 12.88 6.25 -14.18
N SER A 414 13.41 5.16 -13.62
CA SER A 414 14.74 4.61 -13.93
C SER A 414 14.73 3.64 -15.13
N GLY A 415 13.58 3.43 -15.77
CA GLY A 415 13.40 2.57 -16.93
C GLY A 415 12.96 1.13 -16.65
N GLY A 416 12.54 0.79 -15.43
CA GLY A 416 11.98 -0.53 -15.10
C GLY A 416 10.44 -0.58 -15.03
N LEU A 417 9.91 -1.72 -14.63
CA LEU A 417 8.46 -1.98 -14.48
C LEU A 417 7.94 -1.74 -13.06
N ALA A 418 8.80 -1.45 -12.08
CA ALA A 418 8.42 -1.16 -10.69
C ALA A 418 7.46 -2.19 -10.07
N LEU A 419 7.64 -3.47 -10.40
CA LEU A 419 7.00 -4.57 -9.69
C LEU A 419 7.67 -4.75 -8.33
N MET A 420 6.91 -5.27 -7.37
CA MET A 420 7.43 -5.59 -6.04
C MET A 420 8.05 -6.99 -6.06
N GLU A 421 9.35 -7.09 -5.83
CA GLU A 421 9.99 -8.38 -5.62
C GLU A 421 9.64 -8.92 -4.23
N LEU A 422 8.96 -10.06 -4.18
CA LEU A 422 8.42 -10.62 -2.93
C LEU A 422 9.54 -11.01 -1.95
N GLU A 423 10.65 -11.54 -2.46
CA GLU A 423 11.81 -11.95 -1.64
C GLU A 423 12.44 -10.77 -0.89
N VAL A 424 12.82 -9.71 -1.60
CA VAL A 424 13.41 -8.52 -0.99
C VAL A 424 12.38 -7.83 -0.10
N ARG A 425 11.14 -7.67 -0.59
CA ARG A 425 10.10 -6.95 0.13
C ARG A 425 9.73 -7.61 1.45
N ARG A 426 9.60 -8.95 1.50
CA ARG A 426 9.32 -9.68 2.74
C ARG A 426 10.33 -9.35 3.82
N LYS A 427 11.63 -9.42 3.51
CA LYS A 427 12.71 -9.15 4.46
C LYS A 427 12.64 -7.72 5.00
N LEU A 428 12.43 -6.74 4.12
CA LEU A 428 12.29 -5.32 4.51
C LEU A 428 11.07 -5.08 5.41
N ILE A 429 9.90 -5.65 5.05
CA ILE A 429 8.67 -5.51 5.85
C ILE A 429 8.81 -6.20 7.20
N GLN A 430 9.40 -7.40 7.24
CA GLN A 430 9.63 -8.12 8.49
C GLN A 430 10.60 -7.38 9.40
N ASN A 431 11.67 -6.78 8.86
CA ASN A 431 12.57 -5.94 9.63
C ASN A 431 11.84 -4.72 10.21
N LYS A 432 11.03 -4.01 9.40
CA LYS A 432 10.23 -2.88 9.86
C LYS A 432 9.26 -3.29 10.98
N ARG A 433 8.61 -4.45 10.84
CA ARG A 433 7.73 -5.02 11.87
C ARG A 433 8.48 -5.33 13.16
N ILE A 434 9.64 -5.99 13.06
CA ILE A 434 10.48 -6.34 14.22
C ILE A 434 10.94 -5.06 14.94
N SER A 435 11.37 -4.03 14.21
CA SER A 435 11.69 -2.73 14.80
C SER A 435 10.52 -2.12 15.55
N ALA A 436 9.31 -2.12 14.95
CA ALA A 436 8.11 -1.62 15.62
C ALA A 436 7.73 -2.44 16.87
N LEU A 437 7.94 -3.77 16.85
CA LEU A 437 7.69 -4.63 18.02
C LEU A 437 8.66 -4.32 19.17
N ARG A 438 9.91 -3.95 18.89
CA ARG A 438 10.88 -3.53 19.91
C ARG A 438 10.48 -2.26 20.64
N GLU A 439 9.69 -1.41 19.98
CA GLU A 439 9.15 -0.17 20.56
C GLU A 439 7.83 -0.41 21.33
N SER A 440 7.33 -1.65 21.37
CA SER A 440 6.07 -1.97 22.08
C SER A 440 6.19 -1.70 23.57
N ARG A 441 5.10 -1.19 24.17
CA ARG A 441 5.01 -0.97 25.62
C ARG A 441 4.45 -2.17 26.37
N ASP A 442 4.07 -3.24 25.67
CA ASP A 442 3.52 -4.45 26.29
C ASP A 442 4.67 -5.29 26.91
N PRO A 443 4.67 -5.52 28.24
CA PRO A 443 5.70 -6.32 28.91
C PRO A 443 5.81 -7.75 28.38
N ILE A 444 4.71 -8.36 27.90
CA ILE A 444 4.73 -9.72 27.32
C ILE A 444 5.52 -9.69 26.02
N VAL A 445 5.28 -8.70 25.16
CA VAL A 445 5.98 -8.52 23.88
C VAL A 445 7.48 -8.33 24.10
N GLN A 446 7.86 -7.47 25.06
CA GLN A 446 9.26 -7.24 25.42
C GLN A 446 9.94 -8.50 25.97
N ALA A 447 9.25 -9.27 26.80
CA ALA A 447 9.77 -10.54 27.32
C ALA A 447 10.04 -11.57 26.20
N ILE A 448 9.17 -11.66 25.18
CA ILE A 448 9.37 -12.54 24.02
C ILE A 448 10.60 -12.11 23.22
N ILE A 449 10.71 -10.81 22.91
CA ILE A 449 11.82 -10.26 22.11
C ILE A 449 13.17 -10.53 22.78
N ALA A 450 13.24 -10.43 24.11
CA ALA A 450 14.45 -10.70 24.87
C ALA A 450 14.87 -12.19 24.86
N GLN A 451 13.92 -13.11 24.66
CA GLN A 451 14.15 -14.56 24.75
C GLN A 451 14.33 -15.24 23.38
N ASP A 452 13.74 -14.71 22.31
CA ASP A 452 13.74 -15.34 20.98
C ASP A 452 14.72 -14.63 19.99
N PRO A 453 15.82 -15.29 19.58
CA PRO A 453 16.80 -14.76 18.64
C PRO A 453 16.22 -14.28 17.30
N LEU A 454 15.06 -14.80 16.88
CA LEU A 454 14.36 -14.40 15.66
C LEU A 454 14.06 -12.90 15.62
N TYR A 455 13.81 -12.30 16.80
CA TYR A 455 13.49 -10.87 16.93
C TYR A 455 14.71 -10.01 17.25
N VAL A 456 15.89 -10.62 17.46
CA VAL A 456 17.14 -9.92 17.80
C VAL A 456 17.94 -9.53 16.55
N ARG A 457 18.00 -10.40 15.52
CA ARG A 457 18.80 -10.14 14.32
C ARG A 457 17.94 -9.78 13.11
N PRO A 458 18.13 -8.59 12.49
CA PRO A 458 17.42 -8.25 11.28
C PRO A 458 17.83 -9.17 10.12
N GLN A 459 16.88 -9.46 9.24
CA GLN A 459 17.14 -10.23 8.03
C GLN A 459 17.92 -9.39 7.02
N LYS A 460 18.89 -10.01 6.34
CA LYS A 460 19.67 -9.37 5.29
C LYS A 460 18.90 -9.38 3.97
N ALA A 461 18.36 -8.23 3.58
CA ALA A 461 17.79 -8.01 2.25
C ALA A 461 18.89 -7.51 1.31
N THR A 462 19.06 -8.16 0.16
CA THR A 462 20.11 -7.79 -0.81
C THR A 462 19.56 -7.66 -2.22
N VAL A 463 20.09 -6.69 -2.97
CA VAL A 463 19.83 -6.49 -4.40
C VAL A 463 21.19 -6.48 -5.09
N GLY A 464 21.41 -7.41 -6.02
CA GLY A 464 22.71 -7.54 -6.70
C GLY A 464 23.88 -7.81 -5.74
N GLY A 465 23.64 -8.49 -4.61
CA GLY A 465 24.64 -8.75 -3.57
C GLY A 465 24.85 -7.61 -2.57
N LEU A 466 24.32 -6.41 -2.83
CA LEU A 466 24.44 -5.24 -1.95
C LEU A 466 23.27 -5.17 -0.97
N LEU A 467 23.56 -4.81 0.28
CA LEU A 467 22.56 -4.71 1.35
C LEU A 467 21.59 -3.54 1.10
N CYS A 468 20.29 -3.78 1.27
CA CYS A 468 19.28 -2.73 1.29
C CYS A 468 18.62 -2.66 2.67
N LYS A 469 18.46 -1.42 3.18
CA LYS A 469 17.85 -1.15 4.50
C LYS A 469 16.36 -0.85 4.39
N ASP A 470 15.95 -0.26 3.28
CA ASP A 470 14.60 0.20 3.00
C ASP A 470 14.27 0.07 1.51
N LYS A 471 13.06 0.50 1.16
CA LYS A 471 12.57 0.47 -0.22
C LYS A 471 13.39 1.37 -1.14
N ASP A 472 13.73 2.58 -0.71
CA ASP A 472 14.36 3.59 -1.57
C ASP A 472 15.80 3.20 -1.93
N THR A 473 16.50 2.59 -0.97
CA THR A 473 17.81 1.96 -1.19
C THR A 473 17.69 0.79 -2.16
N ALA A 474 16.69 -0.08 -2.02
CA ALA A 474 16.46 -1.18 -2.95
C ALA A 474 16.15 -0.68 -4.37
N ASP A 475 15.29 0.31 -4.50
CA ASP A 475 14.92 0.97 -5.77
C ASP A 475 16.16 1.54 -6.48
N THR A 476 17.06 2.19 -5.72
CA THR A 476 18.34 2.70 -6.23
C THR A 476 19.27 1.58 -6.71
N LEU A 477 19.36 0.49 -5.93
CA LEU A 477 20.20 -0.66 -6.29
C LEU A 477 19.67 -1.39 -7.53
N TYR A 478 18.36 -1.58 -7.66
CA TYR A 478 17.76 -2.14 -8.88
C TYR A 478 18.03 -1.27 -10.10
N ALA A 479 17.91 0.05 -9.97
CA ALA A 479 18.23 0.98 -11.06
C ALA A 479 19.69 0.84 -11.50
N LYS A 480 20.64 0.90 -10.57
CA LYS A 480 22.08 0.74 -10.88
C LYS A 480 22.39 -0.64 -11.50
N ALA A 481 21.81 -1.71 -10.96
CA ALA A 481 22.00 -3.06 -11.47
C ALA A 481 21.39 -3.25 -12.87
N LEU A 482 20.28 -2.56 -13.17
CA LEU A 482 19.69 -2.50 -14.51
C LEU A 482 20.60 -1.74 -15.49
N TRP A 483 21.13 -0.58 -15.09
CA TRP A 483 22.03 0.24 -15.91
C TRP A 483 23.39 -0.43 -16.17
N ALA A 484 23.77 -1.41 -15.34
CA ALA A 484 24.99 -2.18 -15.57
C ALA A 484 24.86 -3.25 -16.66
N LYS A 485 23.64 -3.60 -17.13
CA LYS A 485 23.48 -4.64 -18.16
C LYS A 485 23.67 -4.06 -19.56
N THR A 486 24.25 -4.86 -20.46
CA THR A 486 24.59 -4.47 -21.83
C THR A 486 23.41 -3.90 -22.63
N ASP A 487 22.22 -4.51 -22.55
CA ASP A 487 21.07 -4.08 -23.36
C ASP A 487 20.30 -2.90 -22.76
N THR A 488 20.57 -2.55 -21.50
CA THR A 488 19.83 -1.54 -20.73
C THR A 488 20.73 -0.45 -20.15
N CYS A 489 22.02 -0.42 -20.50
CA CYS A 489 22.96 0.59 -20.00
C CYS A 489 22.59 2.01 -20.43
N GLY A 490 22.01 2.20 -21.62
CA GLY A 490 21.48 3.49 -22.07
C GLY A 490 20.29 4.01 -21.26
N LEU A 491 19.71 3.20 -20.35
CA LEU A 491 18.74 3.70 -19.38
C LEU A 491 19.40 4.55 -18.27
N ALA A 492 20.73 4.54 -18.13
CA ALA A 492 21.44 5.40 -17.18
C ALA A 492 21.15 6.90 -17.42
N SER A 493 20.85 7.29 -18.68
CA SER A 493 20.42 8.66 -19.01
C SER A 493 19.15 9.10 -18.29
N THR A 494 18.34 8.17 -17.77
CA THR A 494 17.19 8.51 -16.92
C THR A 494 17.59 9.25 -15.64
N ALA A 495 18.82 9.11 -15.17
CA ALA A 495 19.32 9.88 -14.03
C ALA A 495 19.33 11.39 -14.29
N GLN A 496 19.30 11.83 -15.56
CA GLN A 496 19.29 13.23 -15.97
C GLN A 496 17.87 13.85 -16.00
N GLY A 497 16.82 13.11 -15.64
CA GLY A 497 15.45 13.65 -15.62
C GLY A 497 14.41 12.76 -14.91
N HIS A 498 13.46 13.37 -14.20
CA HIS A 498 12.49 12.64 -13.37
C HIS A 498 11.16 12.28 -14.06
N ARG A 499 10.94 12.76 -15.30
CA ARG A 499 9.67 12.60 -16.05
C ARG A 499 9.81 11.66 -17.24
N ASN A 500 10.58 10.60 -17.05
CA ASN A 500 10.75 9.55 -18.03
C ASN A 500 9.65 8.49 -17.92
N PHE A 501 9.22 7.96 -19.08
CA PHE A 501 8.23 6.89 -19.20
C PHE A 501 6.88 7.21 -18.53
N MET A 502 6.36 8.43 -18.74
CA MET A 502 5.10 8.87 -18.13
C MET A 502 3.91 7.99 -18.54
N PHE A 503 3.95 7.42 -19.75
CA PHE A 503 2.95 6.47 -20.24
C PHE A 503 2.89 5.15 -19.43
N MET A 504 3.83 4.86 -18.54
CA MET A 504 3.74 3.70 -17.64
C MET A 504 3.03 4.04 -16.32
N ARG A 505 2.87 5.33 -15.99
CA ARG A 505 2.45 5.82 -14.67
C ARG A 505 1.04 6.42 -14.65
N GLU A 506 0.58 6.96 -15.78
CA GLU A 506 -0.71 7.64 -15.82
C GLU A 506 -1.87 6.69 -16.08
N ARG A 507 -2.95 6.79 -15.31
CA ARG A 507 -4.17 5.97 -15.48
C ARG A 507 -4.99 6.43 -16.71
N GLY A 508 -5.89 5.56 -17.17
CA GLY A 508 -6.88 5.91 -18.21
C GLY A 508 -6.33 6.05 -19.62
N GLN A 509 -5.19 5.42 -19.92
CA GLN A 509 -4.60 5.51 -21.25
C GLN A 509 -5.35 4.67 -22.27
N LYS A 510 -5.63 5.27 -23.43
CA LYS A 510 -6.19 4.59 -24.59
C LYS A 510 -5.05 4.09 -25.50
N LEU A 511 -4.17 3.24 -24.95
CA LEU A 511 -3.12 2.58 -25.74
C LEU A 511 -3.59 1.21 -26.21
N THR A 512 -3.31 0.89 -27.47
CA THR A 512 -3.46 -0.48 -27.96
C THR A 512 -2.35 -1.36 -27.38
N ASP A 513 -2.61 -2.66 -27.23
CA ASP A 513 -1.62 -3.62 -26.74
C ASP A 513 -0.35 -3.62 -27.60
N ALA A 514 -0.49 -3.56 -28.92
CA ALA A 514 0.64 -3.48 -29.84
C ALA A 514 1.52 -2.24 -29.56
N THR A 515 0.91 -1.09 -29.32
CA THR A 515 1.61 0.17 -29.00
C THR A 515 2.34 0.07 -27.66
N PHE A 516 1.65 -0.43 -26.65
CA PHE A 516 2.20 -0.59 -25.32
C PHE A 516 3.37 -1.58 -25.29
N CYS A 517 3.18 -2.78 -25.85
CA CYS A 517 4.22 -3.81 -25.91
C CYS A 517 5.44 -3.33 -26.70
N ALA A 518 5.25 -2.69 -27.86
CA ALA A 518 6.35 -2.11 -28.63
C ALA A 518 7.16 -1.10 -27.81
N ALA A 519 6.48 -0.23 -27.05
CA ALA A 519 7.14 0.76 -26.23
C ALA A 519 7.97 0.10 -25.11
N VAL A 520 7.40 -0.86 -24.38
CA VAL A 520 8.09 -1.57 -23.30
C VAL A 520 9.24 -2.42 -23.83
N GLN A 521 9.09 -3.09 -24.98
CA GLN A 521 10.15 -3.85 -25.64
C GLN A 521 11.34 -2.95 -25.99
N MET A 522 11.08 -1.75 -26.51
CA MET A 522 12.14 -0.78 -26.81
C MET A 522 12.82 -0.25 -25.54
N MET A 523 12.07 -0.01 -24.46
CA MET A 523 12.65 0.33 -23.16
C MET A 523 13.62 -0.75 -22.68
N ALA A 524 13.23 -2.02 -22.78
CA ALA A 524 14.00 -3.17 -22.34
C ALA A 524 15.21 -3.52 -23.23
N GLY A 525 15.33 -2.91 -24.42
CA GLY A 525 16.28 -3.40 -25.44
C GLY A 525 15.96 -4.85 -25.87
N ALA A 526 14.69 -5.24 -25.80
CA ALA A 526 14.23 -6.60 -26.09
C ALA A 526 14.40 -7.05 -27.55
N PRO A 527 14.24 -6.21 -28.58
CA PRO A 527 14.33 -6.64 -29.98
C PRO A 527 15.56 -7.49 -30.30
N LEU A 528 15.34 -8.59 -31.03
CA LEU A 528 16.36 -9.59 -31.31
C LEU A 528 17.21 -9.17 -32.53
N THR A 529 18.31 -8.48 -32.29
CA THR A 529 19.27 -8.10 -33.34
C THR A 529 20.29 -9.23 -33.61
N LYS A 530 21.04 -9.13 -34.71
CA LYS A 530 22.12 -10.11 -35.02
C LYS A 530 23.19 -10.14 -33.93
N ALA A 531 23.57 -8.98 -33.39
CA ALA A 531 24.47 -8.89 -32.23
C ALA A 531 23.92 -9.59 -30.99
N LYS A 532 22.61 -9.48 -30.74
CA LYS A 532 21.94 -10.17 -29.63
C LYS A 532 21.86 -11.68 -29.84
N ARG A 533 21.55 -12.14 -31.06
CA ARG A 533 21.55 -13.57 -31.44
C ARG A 533 22.93 -14.21 -31.31
N ALA A 534 23.98 -13.50 -31.73
CA ALA A 534 25.36 -13.98 -31.67
C ALA A 534 25.85 -14.32 -30.24
N ARG A 535 25.17 -13.83 -29.19
CA ARG A 535 25.45 -14.20 -27.80
C ARG A 535 24.98 -15.60 -27.43
N PHE A 536 24.05 -16.17 -28.18
CA PHE A 536 23.39 -17.44 -27.87
C PHE A 536 23.71 -18.53 -28.89
N THR A 537 24.03 -18.15 -30.12
CA THR A 537 24.31 -19.09 -31.22
C THR A 537 25.41 -18.55 -32.11
N GLN A 538 26.24 -19.45 -32.65
CA GLN A 538 27.20 -19.07 -33.69
C GLN A 538 26.45 -18.71 -34.98
N LEU A 539 26.78 -17.57 -35.56
CA LEU A 539 26.14 -17.07 -36.78
C LEU A 539 27.11 -17.19 -37.96
N PRO A 540 26.66 -17.70 -39.14
CA PRO A 540 27.51 -17.88 -40.31
C PRO A 540 28.28 -16.61 -40.72
N ASN A 541 27.60 -15.45 -40.63
CA ASN A 541 28.13 -14.14 -41.02
C ASN A 541 28.44 -13.23 -39.81
N GLY A 542 28.73 -13.83 -38.65
CA GLY A 542 29.04 -13.13 -37.41
C GLY A 542 27.91 -12.19 -36.93
N ASN A 543 28.27 -11.10 -36.23
CA ASN A 543 27.32 -10.11 -35.72
C ASN A 543 27.28 -8.79 -36.52
N LYS A 544 27.94 -8.74 -37.68
CA LYS A 544 28.10 -7.55 -38.51
C LYS A 544 26.87 -7.29 -39.39
N CYS A 545 26.62 -6.03 -39.71
CA CYS A 545 25.58 -5.61 -40.65
C CYS A 545 25.96 -5.96 -42.09
N GLU A 546 24.98 -6.45 -42.84
CA GLU A 546 25.12 -6.91 -44.23
C GLU A 546 25.34 -5.75 -45.22
N SER A 547 25.04 -4.51 -44.82
CA SER A 547 25.13 -3.33 -45.70
C SER A 547 26.01 -2.21 -45.14
N CYS A 548 26.66 -2.45 -44.00
CA CYS A 548 27.60 -1.50 -43.40
C CYS A 548 28.87 -2.24 -43.06
N ALA A 549 29.93 -2.00 -43.82
CA ALA A 549 31.24 -2.57 -43.57
C ALA A 549 31.64 -2.39 -42.09
N ASP A 550 32.00 -3.50 -41.45
CA ASP A 550 32.54 -3.61 -40.08
C ASP A 550 31.69 -3.08 -38.91
N ARG A 551 30.42 -2.72 -39.12
CA ARG A 551 29.54 -2.31 -38.01
C ARG A 551 28.79 -3.49 -37.40
N VAL A 552 28.85 -3.60 -36.07
CA VAL A 552 28.04 -4.55 -35.30
C VAL A 552 26.55 -4.19 -35.44
N LYS A 553 25.73 -5.17 -35.84
CA LYS A 553 24.28 -5.02 -36.04
C LYS A 553 23.53 -5.11 -34.71
N ASN A 554 23.63 -4.05 -33.92
CA ASN A 554 22.89 -3.81 -32.68
C ASN A 554 21.80 -2.74 -32.87
N LEU A 555 20.98 -2.49 -31.85
CA LEU A 555 19.89 -1.50 -31.93
C LEU A 555 20.40 -0.09 -32.21
N GLN A 556 21.50 0.32 -31.58
CA GLN A 556 22.11 1.63 -31.82
C GLN A 556 22.45 1.81 -33.30
N HIS A 557 23.09 0.81 -33.93
CA HIS A 557 23.41 0.84 -35.35
C HIS A 557 22.15 0.97 -36.22
N ILE A 558 21.16 0.12 -36.01
CA ILE A 558 19.92 0.07 -36.78
C ILE A 558 19.17 1.41 -36.67
N LEU A 559 18.98 1.88 -35.45
CA LEU A 559 18.11 3.02 -35.14
C LEU A 559 18.74 4.38 -35.41
N GLN A 560 20.07 4.47 -35.54
CA GLN A 560 20.78 5.74 -35.68
C GLN A 560 21.52 5.89 -37.00
N VAL A 561 22.14 4.82 -37.53
CA VAL A 561 23.11 4.98 -38.64
C VAL A 561 22.80 4.15 -39.88
N CYS A 562 22.23 2.95 -39.75
CA CYS A 562 22.11 1.98 -40.85
C CYS A 562 21.41 2.56 -42.11
N PRO A 563 22.09 2.70 -43.27
CA PRO A 563 21.52 3.35 -44.45
C PRO A 563 20.30 2.61 -45.00
N ARG A 564 20.19 1.29 -44.77
CA ARG A 564 19.02 0.48 -45.15
C ARG A 564 17.72 1.14 -44.66
N VAL A 565 17.68 1.60 -43.41
CA VAL A 565 16.48 2.16 -42.80
C VAL A 565 16.51 3.70 -42.69
N ARG A 566 17.26 4.38 -43.55
CA ARG A 566 17.34 5.85 -43.57
C ARG A 566 15.97 6.51 -43.69
N GLY A 567 15.12 6.04 -44.61
CA GLY A 567 13.77 6.57 -44.80
C GLY A 567 12.90 6.45 -43.54
N ALA A 568 12.97 5.29 -42.87
CA ALA A 568 12.25 5.06 -41.62
C ALA A 568 12.74 5.96 -40.47
N ARG A 569 14.05 6.28 -40.43
CA ARG A 569 14.59 7.26 -39.47
C ARG A 569 14.09 8.68 -39.71
N ILE A 570 14.04 9.10 -40.97
CA ILE A 570 13.48 10.42 -41.36
C ILE A 570 12.01 10.48 -40.92
N LYS A 571 11.21 9.46 -41.29
CA LYS A 571 9.80 9.36 -40.89
C LYS A 571 9.59 9.41 -39.38
N ARG A 572 10.49 8.82 -38.57
CA ARG A 572 10.43 8.90 -37.10
C ARG A 572 10.64 10.34 -36.61
N HIS A 573 11.60 11.06 -37.18
CA HIS A 573 11.86 12.46 -36.84
C HIS A 573 10.64 13.33 -37.23
N ASP A 574 10.13 13.19 -38.46
CA ASP A 574 8.94 13.90 -38.93
C ASP A 574 7.72 13.68 -38.03
N GLN A 575 7.55 12.46 -37.51
CA GLN A 575 6.46 12.13 -36.58
C GLN A 575 6.59 12.84 -35.23
N VAL A 576 7.81 13.08 -34.74
CA VAL A 576 8.02 13.87 -33.52
C VAL A 576 7.73 15.34 -33.79
N GLN A 577 8.22 15.89 -34.91
CA GLN A 577 7.94 17.26 -35.33
C GLN A 577 6.43 17.49 -35.47
N ALA A 578 5.70 16.58 -36.11
CA ALA A 578 4.24 16.66 -36.25
C ALA A 578 3.49 16.70 -34.90
N LEU A 579 4.02 16.07 -33.85
CA LEU A 579 3.43 16.18 -32.50
C LEU A 579 3.65 17.56 -31.89
N LEU A 580 4.82 18.17 -32.11
CA LEU A 580 5.09 19.54 -31.69
C LEU A 580 4.17 20.52 -32.42
N GLU A 581 4.07 20.40 -33.75
CA GLU A 581 3.18 21.21 -34.58
C GLU A 581 1.72 21.10 -34.12
N LYS A 582 1.24 19.89 -33.84
CA LYS A 582 -0.14 19.69 -33.36
C LYS A 582 -0.40 20.47 -32.04
N SER A 583 0.60 20.58 -31.18
CA SER A 583 0.50 21.38 -29.95
C SER A 583 0.48 22.89 -30.25
N LEU A 584 1.32 23.36 -31.17
CA LEU A 584 1.38 24.76 -31.58
C LEU A 584 0.07 25.20 -32.24
N LYS A 585 -0.46 24.39 -33.18
CA LYS A 585 -1.76 24.63 -33.84
C LYS A 585 -2.92 24.69 -32.83
N ALA A 586 -2.96 23.76 -31.88
CA ALA A 586 -4.02 23.75 -30.85
C ALA A 586 -4.02 25.00 -29.97
N LYS A 587 -2.85 25.65 -29.83
CA LYS A 587 -2.68 26.92 -29.09
C LYS A 587 -2.71 28.16 -29.98
N GLN A 588 -2.97 28.01 -31.28
CA GLN A 588 -3.02 29.11 -32.26
C GLN A 588 -1.74 29.97 -32.25
N ARG A 589 -0.57 29.35 -32.11
CA ARG A 589 0.72 30.06 -32.13
C ARG A 589 1.26 30.19 -33.54
N THR A 590 1.93 31.30 -33.81
CA THR A 590 2.64 31.55 -35.07
C THR A 590 3.93 30.73 -35.12
N TYR A 591 4.12 29.95 -36.18
CA TYR A 591 5.33 29.16 -36.37
C TYR A 591 5.61 28.88 -37.85
N HIS A 592 6.89 28.72 -38.20
CA HIS A 592 7.37 28.41 -39.53
C HIS A 592 8.14 27.07 -39.54
N ARG A 593 8.02 26.32 -40.64
CA ARG A 593 8.61 24.99 -40.84
C ARG A 593 9.54 24.97 -42.05
N ASP A 594 10.45 24.00 -42.07
CA ASP A 594 11.34 23.73 -43.21
C ASP A 594 12.14 24.98 -43.65
N ASN A 595 12.53 25.79 -42.66
CA ASN A 595 13.16 27.09 -42.89
C ASN A 595 14.54 26.90 -43.50
N VAL A 596 14.87 27.69 -44.53
CA VAL A 596 16.18 27.65 -45.18
C VAL A 596 16.83 29.02 -45.00
N ILE A 597 17.69 29.15 -43.99
CA ILE A 597 18.29 30.42 -43.60
C ILE A 597 19.68 30.54 -44.27
N PRO A 598 19.84 31.43 -45.26
CA PRO A 598 21.13 31.66 -45.91
C PRO A 598 22.07 32.47 -45.00
N MET A 599 23.31 32.01 -44.89
CA MET A 599 24.37 32.60 -44.08
C MET A 599 25.64 32.77 -44.91
N GLY A 600 25.77 33.88 -45.66
CA GLY A 600 27.04 34.36 -46.25
C GLY A 600 27.97 33.31 -46.88
N GLY A 601 27.42 32.26 -47.53
CA GLY A 601 28.18 31.14 -48.10
C GLY A 601 27.79 29.74 -47.59
N THR A 602 27.02 29.64 -46.51
CA THR A 602 26.45 28.39 -45.98
C THR A 602 24.95 28.52 -45.72
N VAL A 603 24.26 27.42 -45.46
CA VAL A 603 22.82 27.41 -45.18
C VAL A 603 22.55 26.63 -43.90
N ARG A 604 21.68 27.15 -43.04
CA ARG A 604 21.17 26.46 -41.85
C ARG A 604 19.67 26.19 -42.00
N LYS A 605 19.23 25.02 -41.55
CA LYS A 605 17.85 24.56 -41.71
C LYS A 605 17.22 24.17 -40.37
N PRO A 606 16.72 25.13 -39.58
CA PRO A 606 16.00 24.80 -38.36
C PRO A 606 14.61 24.23 -38.69
N ASP A 607 14.26 23.11 -38.04
CA ASP A 607 13.01 22.39 -38.29
C ASP A 607 11.77 23.24 -37.98
N LEU A 608 11.78 23.94 -36.84
CA LEU A 608 10.68 24.79 -36.39
C LEU A 608 11.21 26.13 -35.85
N VAL A 609 10.55 27.22 -36.23
CA VAL A 609 10.77 28.56 -35.67
C VAL A 609 9.42 29.05 -35.13
N ILE A 610 9.36 29.33 -33.83
CA ILE A 610 8.16 29.84 -33.16
C ILE A 610 8.33 31.34 -32.97
N ILE A 611 7.30 32.12 -33.31
CA ILE A 611 7.30 33.58 -33.20
C ILE A 611 6.26 33.99 -32.15
N ASP A 612 6.72 34.71 -31.13
CA ASP A 612 5.88 35.23 -30.05
C ASP A 612 6.16 36.71 -29.84
N LYS A 613 5.34 37.60 -30.39
CA LYS A 613 5.45 39.07 -30.24
C LYS A 613 6.87 39.62 -30.47
N ASP A 614 7.68 39.71 -29.41
CA ASP A 614 9.05 40.23 -29.36
C ASP A 614 10.15 39.13 -29.36
N LYS A 615 9.77 37.85 -29.41
CA LYS A 615 10.68 36.71 -29.25
C LYS A 615 10.58 35.67 -30.36
N ILE A 616 11.73 35.30 -30.93
CA ILE A 616 11.88 34.11 -31.79
C ILE A 616 12.47 32.96 -30.96
N SER A 617 11.84 31.78 -31.06
CA SER A 617 12.38 30.53 -30.50
C SER A 617 12.69 29.52 -31.61
N VAL A 618 13.96 29.14 -31.75
CA VAL A 618 14.42 28.15 -32.73
C VAL A 618 14.40 26.76 -32.10
N VAL A 619 13.57 25.87 -32.63
CA VAL A 619 13.29 24.54 -32.10
C VAL A 619 13.69 23.48 -33.11
N ASP A 620 14.63 22.62 -32.74
CA ASP A 620 15.13 21.56 -33.61
C ASP A 620 15.16 20.21 -32.86
N PRO A 621 14.08 19.40 -32.98
CA PRO A 621 13.99 18.11 -32.32
C PRO A 621 14.99 17.11 -32.90
N THR A 622 15.88 16.59 -32.06
CA THR A 622 16.89 15.61 -32.46
C THR A 622 16.73 14.31 -31.68
N ILE A 623 16.74 13.19 -32.41
CA ILE A 623 16.69 11.84 -31.81
C ILE A 623 18.09 11.24 -31.79
N VAL A 624 18.67 11.06 -30.59
CA VAL A 624 20.08 10.64 -30.41
C VAL A 624 20.23 9.19 -29.98
N SER A 625 21.48 8.71 -29.98
CA SER A 625 21.86 7.45 -29.35
C SER A 625 21.62 7.48 -27.83
N ASP A 626 21.28 6.34 -27.23
CA ASP A 626 21.19 6.17 -25.78
C ASP A 626 22.55 6.03 -25.10
N THR A 627 23.63 5.97 -25.86
CA THR A 627 25.02 6.00 -25.37
C THR A 627 25.61 7.40 -25.25
N LEU A 628 24.94 8.41 -25.80
CA LEU A 628 25.40 9.80 -25.75
C LEU A 628 24.79 10.51 -24.54
N SER A 629 25.53 11.46 -23.97
CA SER A 629 24.97 12.35 -22.96
C SER A 629 23.91 13.26 -23.60
N LEU A 630 22.72 13.30 -23.00
CA LEU A 630 21.64 14.18 -23.47
C LEU A 630 22.08 15.64 -23.34
N GLN A 631 22.74 16.01 -22.24
CA GLN A 631 23.24 17.36 -22.00
C GLN A 631 24.29 17.81 -23.04
N GLU A 632 25.25 16.94 -23.39
CA GLU A 632 26.27 17.27 -24.41
C GLU A 632 25.63 17.42 -25.79
N SER A 633 24.64 16.57 -26.09
CA SER A 633 23.87 16.62 -27.34
C SER A 633 23.04 17.92 -27.42
N GLU A 634 22.42 18.34 -26.32
CA GLU A 634 21.69 19.62 -26.22
C GLU A 634 22.63 20.81 -26.42
N ASN A 635 23.80 20.80 -25.80
CA ASN A 635 24.79 21.88 -25.92
C ASN A 635 25.33 21.97 -27.35
N SER A 636 25.65 20.83 -27.97
CA SER A 636 26.10 20.79 -29.36
C SER A 636 25.03 21.31 -30.32
N LYS A 637 23.76 20.96 -30.06
CA LYS A 637 22.63 21.42 -30.86
C LYS A 637 22.37 22.92 -30.67
N ALA A 638 22.44 23.41 -29.44
CA ALA A 638 22.34 24.83 -29.15
C ALA A 638 23.47 25.62 -29.81
N ALA A 639 24.71 25.15 -29.75
CA ALA A 639 25.87 25.78 -30.37
C ALA A 639 25.74 25.92 -31.89
N THR A 640 25.03 25.00 -32.55
CA THR A 640 24.78 25.05 -34.00
C THR A 640 24.01 26.31 -34.43
N TYR A 641 23.09 26.80 -33.59
CA TYR A 641 22.22 27.94 -33.88
C TYR A 641 22.49 29.16 -32.99
N ASN A 642 23.28 29.02 -31.93
CA ASN A 642 23.59 30.12 -31.01
C ASN A 642 24.81 30.94 -31.46
N THR A 643 24.99 31.12 -32.77
CA THR A 643 26.04 31.99 -33.34
C THR A 643 25.48 33.35 -33.68
N THR A 644 26.28 34.41 -33.52
CA THR A 644 25.88 35.79 -33.83
C THR A 644 25.48 35.93 -35.30
N GLU A 645 26.19 35.25 -36.20
CA GLU A 645 25.91 35.24 -37.64
C GLU A 645 24.55 34.64 -37.96
N PHE A 646 24.22 33.49 -37.36
CA PHE A 646 22.92 32.85 -37.57
C PHE A 646 21.79 33.71 -37.03
N LYS A 647 21.94 34.27 -35.83
CA LYS A 647 20.93 35.15 -35.23
C LYS A 647 20.64 36.38 -36.10
N LYS A 648 21.69 37.01 -36.64
CA LYS A 648 21.54 38.14 -37.58
C LYS A 648 20.86 37.73 -38.88
N ALA A 649 21.22 36.57 -39.44
CA ALA A 649 20.59 36.06 -40.66
C ALA A 649 19.10 35.72 -40.43
N LEU A 650 18.78 35.16 -39.27
CA LEU A 650 17.42 34.81 -38.87
C LEU A 650 16.53 36.06 -38.69
N LEU A 651 17.04 37.11 -38.04
CA LEU A 651 16.32 38.38 -37.91
C LEU A 651 16.00 38.96 -39.29
N ARG A 652 17.01 39.07 -40.18
CA ARG A 652 16.78 39.58 -41.54
C ARG A 652 15.75 38.78 -42.33
N TYR A 653 15.71 37.47 -42.11
CA TYR A 653 14.76 36.58 -42.78
C TYR A 653 13.32 36.87 -42.35
N PHE A 654 13.06 37.08 -41.06
CA PHE A 654 11.70 37.30 -40.53
C PHE A 654 11.29 38.77 -40.39
N GLU A 655 12.23 39.72 -40.28
CA GLU A 655 11.97 41.17 -40.34
C GLU A 655 11.43 41.62 -41.71
N CYS A 656 11.62 40.82 -42.76
CA CYS A 656 11.01 41.06 -44.08
C CYS A 656 9.58 40.51 -44.19
N GLU A 657 9.13 39.66 -43.25
CA GLU A 657 7.83 38.97 -43.31
C GLU A 657 6.83 39.42 -42.23
N GLU A 658 7.27 39.97 -41.09
CA GLU A 658 6.39 40.37 -39.98
C GLU A 658 6.49 41.84 -39.56
N SER A 659 5.38 42.42 -39.08
CA SER A 659 5.25 43.85 -38.72
C SER A 659 5.71 44.24 -37.30
N HIS A 660 6.38 43.35 -36.56
CA HIS A 660 6.76 43.55 -35.15
C HIS A 660 8.29 43.61 -34.98
N THR A 661 8.77 44.43 -34.04
CA THR A 661 10.19 44.51 -33.68
C THR A 661 10.58 43.33 -32.79
N ILE A 662 11.55 42.52 -33.24
CA ILE A 662 11.99 41.32 -32.54
C ILE A 662 13.19 41.68 -31.64
N GLU A 663 13.06 41.48 -30.33
CA GLU A 663 14.08 41.87 -29.35
C GLU A 663 14.90 40.68 -28.83
N GLN A 664 14.37 39.46 -28.90
CA GLN A 664 15.01 38.28 -28.29
C GLN A 664 15.00 37.04 -29.21
N ILE A 665 16.16 36.37 -29.32
CA ILE A 665 16.28 35.06 -30.00
C ILE A 665 16.77 34.00 -29.04
N GLU A 666 15.96 32.98 -28.81
CA GLU A 666 16.26 31.81 -28.00
C GLU A 666 16.46 30.57 -28.87
N VAL A 667 17.52 29.80 -28.60
CA VAL A 667 17.72 28.47 -29.20
C VAL A 667 17.29 27.42 -28.19
N VAL A 668 16.32 26.61 -28.57
CA VAL A 668 15.66 25.64 -27.69
C VAL A 668 15.92 24.22 -28.21
N PRO A 669 17.01 23.57 -27.75
CA PRO A 669 17.31 22.20 -28.17
C PRO A 669 16.28 21.24 -27.56
N ILE A 670 15.64 20.43 -28.40
CA ILE A 670 14.79 19.31 -27.97
C ILE A 670 15.55 18.03 -28.29
N VAL A 671 16.13 17.39 -27.28
CA VAL A 671 16.91 16.16 -27.47
C VAL A 671 16.27 15.00 -26.74
N ILE A 672 16.01 13.93 -27.49
CA ILE A 672 15.39 12.71 -26.97
C ILE A 672 16.20 11.54 -27.49
N ASN A 673 16.58 10.57 -26.65
CA ASN A 673 17.21 9.36 -27.20
C ASN A 673 16.17 8.42 -27.80
N TRP A 674 16.59 7.41 -28.56
CA TRP A 674 15.66 6.46 -29.18
C TRP A 674 14.83 5.62 -28.19
N ARG A 675 15.16 5.63 -26.90
CA ARG A 675 14.33 5.06 -25.81
C ARG A 675 13.28 6.04 -25.28
N GLY A 676 13.11 7.20 -25.89
CA GLY A 676 12.16 8.21 -25.43
C GLY A 676 12.58 8.90 -24.11
N ILE A 677 13.84 8.79 -23.72
CA ILE A 677 14.38 9.48 -22.54
C ILE A 677 14.75 10.90 -22.95
N MET A 678 14.35 11.87 -22.14
CA MET A 678 14.68 13.29 -22.30
C MET A 678 15.22 13.86 -20.99
N SER A 679 15.98 14.95 -21.10
CA SER A 679 16.44 15.69 -19.93
C SER A 679 15.32 16.55 -19.34
N GLU A 680 15.52 17.06 -18.13
CA GLU A 680 14.64 18.07 -17.54
C GLU A 680 14.58 19.36 -18.39
N ARG A 681 15.68 19.74 -19.06
CA ARG A 681 15.72 20.92 -19.94
C ARG A 681 14.79 20.74 -21.14
N THR A 682 14.88 19.59 -21.82
CA THR A 682 13.99 19.25 -22.94
C THR A 682 12.52 19.19 -22.48
N TYR A 683 12.24 18.62 -21.31
CA TYR A 683 10.88 18.61 -20.75
C TYR A 683 10.33 20.03 -20.55
N ARG A 684 11.10 20.92 -19.93
CA ARG A 684 10.71 22.33 -19.70
C ARG A 684 10.50 23.08 -21.01
N ALA A 685 11.35 22.85 -22.01
CA ALA A 685 11.19 23.40 -23.35
C ALA A 685 9.88 22.97 -24.03
N LEU A 686 9.51 21.68 -23.92
CA LEU A 686 8.26 21.18 -24.49
C LEU A 686 7.03 21.82 -23.83
N VAL A 687 7.05 22.00 -22.50
CA VAL A 687 5.91 22.57 -21.77
C VAL A 687 5.86 24.10 -21.90
N GLY A 688 6.99 24.78 -21.72
CA GLY A 688 7.08 26.24 -21.75
C GLY A 688 7.11 26.79 -23.17
N THR A 689 8.14 26.42 -23.96
CA THR A 689 8.36 27.02 -25.28
C THR A 689 7.46 26.44 -26.36
N VAL A 690 7.21 25.12 -26.39
CA VAL A 690 6.27 24.52 -27.38
C VAL A 690 4.82 24.62 -26.88
N GLY A 691 4.62 24.78 -25.58
CA GLY A 691 3.30 24.91 -24.99
C GLY A 691 2.57 23.57 -24.81
N MET A 692 3.26 22.43 -24.75
CA MET A 692 2.61 21.15 -24.49
C MET A 692 2.04 21.08 -23.06
N THR A 693 0.89 20.45 -22.89
CA THR A 693 0.44 20.09 -21.54
C THR A 693 1.34 18.97 -20.98
N PRO A 694 1.57 18.90 -19.66
CA PRO A 694 2.35 17.81 -19.07
C PRO A 694 1.90 16.41 -19.48
N GLN A 695 0.58 16.20 -19.60
CA GLN A 695 -0.01 14.94 -20.05
C GLN A 695 0.27 14.63 -21.53
N TYR A 696 0.44 15.66 -22.38
CA TYR A 696 0.68 15.46 -23.80
C TYR A 696 2.13 15.08 -24.11
N VAL A 697 3.09 15.49 -23.27
CA VAL A 697 4.52 15.18 -23.43
C VAL A 697 4.78 13.67 -23.49
N LYS A 698 3.98 12.84 -22.79
CA LYS A 698 4.13 11.37 -22.82
C LYS A 698 3.99 10.79 -24.24
N TYR A 699 3.19 11.43 -25.11
CA TYR A 699 3.00 10.98 -26.48
C TYR A 699 4.26 11.17 -27.31
N VAL A 700 5.10 12.15 -26.99
CA VAL A 700 6.42 12.30 -27.62
C VAL A 700 7.30 11.09 -27.29
N GLN A 701 7.36 10.69 -26.02
CA GLN A 701 8.11 9.49 -25.58
C GLN A 701 7.59 8.23 -26.27
N LEU A 702 6.28 8.04 -26.24
CA LEU A 702 5.62 6.90 -26.84
C LEU A 702 5.84 6.85 -28.36
N LYS A 703 5.81 8.01 -29.04
CA LYS A 703 6.05 8.09 -30.47
C LYS A 703 7.48 7.72 -30.82
N VAL A 704 8.46 8.24 -30.09
CA VAL A 704 9.87 7.88 -30.29
C VAL A 704 10.08 6.39 -30.10
N LEU A 705 9.52 5.80 -29.03
CA LEU A 705 9.63 4.37 -28.75
C LEU A 705 8.97 3.51 -29.84
N THR A 706 7.70 3.78 -30.16
CA THR A 706 6.94 3.00 -31.16
C THR A 706 7.53 3.12 -32.56
N ALA A 707 7.95 4.32 -32.97
CA ALA A 707 8.60 4.52 -34.26
C ALA A 707 9.99 3.86 -34.31
N SER A 708 10.73 3.85 -33.20
CA SER A 708 12.00 3.09 -33.12
C SER A 708 11.77 1.59 -33.23
N HIS A 709 10.70 1.07 -32.64
CA HIS A 709 10.29 -0.32 -32.83
C HIS A 709 9.93 -0.62 -34.30
N MET A 710 9.24 0.29 -34.98
CA MET A 710 8.92 0.16 -36.41
C MET A 710 10.18 0.13 -37.28
N ILE A 711 11.18 0.98 -37.02
CA ILE A 711 12.46 0.98 -37.74
C ILE A 711 13.13 -0.40 -37.62
N TYR A 712 13.13 -0.99 -36.41
CA TYR A 712 13.65 -2.34 -36.22
C TYR A 712 12.87 -3.40 -37.01
N ARG A 713 11.53 -3.33 -37.01
CA ARG A 713 10.70 -4.27 -37.78
C ARG A 713 10.97 -4.16 -39.27
N GLU A 714 11.05 -2.95 -39.81
CA GLU A 714 11.36 -2.73 -41.22
C GLU A 714 12.75 -3.26 -41.58
N GLU A 715 13.74 -3.09 -40.69
CA GLU A 715 15.07 -3.67 -40.88
C GLU A 715 15.02 -5.20 -40.93
N ARG A 716 14.31 -5.81 -39.98
CA ARG A 716 14.16 -7.27 -39.84
C ARG A 716 13.40 -7.91 -41.00
N ASP A 717 12.36 -7.24 -41.49
CA ASP A 717 11.45 -7.77 -42.50
C ASP A 717 11.96 -7.53 -43.93
N ARG A 718 13.06 -6.77 -44.11
CA ARG A 718 13.71 -6.59 -45.41
C ARG A 718 14.49 -7.84 -45.81
N PRO A 719 14.34 -8.34 -47.05
CA PRO A 719 15.17 -9.43 -47.53
C PRO A 719 16.65 -9.02 -47.45
N ASP A 720 17.50 -9.95 -47.03
CA ASP A 720 18.93 -9.81 -47.25
C ASP A 720 19.10 -9.70 -48.77
N ARG A 721 19.71 -8.60 -49.23
CA ARG A 721 20.02 -8.51 -50.65
C ARG A 721 21.09 -9.57 -50.87
N ASP A 722 20.85 -10.51 -51.78
CA ASP A 722 21.91 -11.35 -52.31
C ASP A 722 23.04 -10.41 -52.75
N VAL A 723 24.17 -10.53 -52.06
CA VAL A 723 25.43 -9.81 -52.36
C VAL A 723 26.19 -10.62 -53.37
#